data_AF-A0A5S3Z7I6-F1
#
_entry.id   AF-A0A5S3Z7I6-F1
#
_cell.length_a   1.000
_cell.length_b   1.000
_cell.length_c   1.000
_cell.angle_alpha   90.00
_cell.angle_beta   90.00
_cell.angle_gamma   90.00
#
_symmetry.space_group_name_H-M   'P 1'
#
loop_
_entity.id
_entity.type
_entity.pdbx_description
1 polymer ?
#
loop_
_entity_poly.entity_id
_entity_poly.type
_entity_poly.pdbx_seq_one_letter_code
_entity_poly.pdbx_strand_id
1 'polypeptide(L)'
;MEFIIGLLVIYLIYRLFKGNSKPSAHNSSPKRTPQPFSEKTKVPEIRTSSPSIAVGSSSRSVSGTSNHTYLDDDDDFATFTIHTSFGREPEKTTNKQKGRWISEDEQLSVNGRQLTKGFFYFGGVMNSLDGYGIEPSLVDDKRPASSPAVDSEIYTDESLGYWPTYASLSKGCRGAYLDWLASDRSNPNTPIGYVFIYFYGFERRVIENKSNNQISDEEYIAIFEEVLRLNSVFNANRSFRGYSANFLELMALQKPALFEDRLSDIPETNNALSFKVKLATTVANGKPVTAPLALEWLKNTFEYSLKTPARRCEEEFSQLFQIRFSDKFGEGISVKPNKTKLRLSYNAASNGVHEVDLELGDLPDPSILKGPIKKLIPIAEQCTEELNSYSRYLGKADTSRNDIAALMLLPKELANEENSPVIETFKSWANQIISSNNGLTTVKDFWTHTGTPLPKAFNKKENELVANLAAKAEIGIAPDQRFHHAKLKIDDNIVLFSPGHGEFFEPSSAFNQVSLAIRLGAMVATIDGNVDHHEKIALQTLINHDDKLSPSEKNSLNAYLTWRLNAPVNNTGLKARIEKLSVPQVEFLKRFMLSIALADGKIDASEIKQIEKLYTSLGLDKSLVTSDIHAFTSSKQPISATSKEASIDKSTFQLDEGILAIHESDTNDAKSMLESIFAVDEEAEQEVSPTADVNEEGLDSPYKELFETLIAKESWPRKEVHELCSKLNIMVDGALETINDWAYDKVDAPVLDDDGDIYVDLEIVEELKG
;
A
#
# COMPACT_ATOMS: atom_id res chain seq x y z
N MET A 1 30.71 -10.08 -55.01
CA MET A 1 31.42 -9.04 -54.21
C MET A 1 30.90 -8.96 -52.77
N GLU A 2 29.65 -9.32 -52.48
CA GLU A 2 29.12 -9.29 -51.10
C GLU A 2 29.51 -10.52 -50.24
N PHE A 3 29.73 -11.69 -50.85
CA PHE A 3 30.19 -12.89 -50.12
C PHE A 3 31.64 -12.78 -49.59
N ILE A 4 32.48 -11.98 -50.24
CA ILE A 4 33.89 -11.81 -49.85
C ILE A 4 34.01 -10.84 -48.66
N ILE A 5 33.10 -9.88 -48.56
CA ILE A 5 33.04 -8.91 -47.45
C ILE A 5 32.55 -9.61 -46.18
N GLY A 6 31.55 -10.50 -46.27
CA GLY A 6 31.06 -11.29 -45.13
C GLY A 6 32.13 -12.21 -44.52
N LEU A 7 32.95 -12.86 -45.35
CA LEU A 7 34.06 -13.72 -44.88
C LEU A 7 35.18 -12.92 -44.21
N LEU A 8 35.45 -11.69 -44.67
CA LEU A 8 36.45 -10.79 -44.09
C LEU A 8 36.04 -10.29 -42.69
N VAL A 9 34.75 -10.00 -42.49
CA VAL A 9 34.21 -9.57 -41.19
C VAL A 9 34.22 -10.72 -40.18
N ILE A 10 33.84 -11.93 -40.59
CA ILE A 10 33.90 -13.13 -39.72
C ILE A 10 35.35 -13.47 -39.36
N TYR A 11 36.30 -13.31 -40.29
CA TYR A 11 37.73 -13.53 -40.03
C TYR A 11 38.33 -12.48 -39.08
N LEU A 12 37.92 -11.21 -39.16
CA LEU A 12 38.35 -10.15 -38.24
C LEU A 12 37.81 -10.36 -36.82
N ILE A 13 36.55 -10.79 -36.68
CA ILE A 13 35.94 -11.12 -35.37
C ILE A 13 36.62 -12.35 -34.75
N TYR A 14 36.94 -13.38 -35.55
CA TYR A 14 37.68 -14.55 -35.08
C TYR A 14 39.11 -14.20 -34.61
N ARG A 15 39.75 -13.22 -35.25
CA ARG A 15 41.12 -12.78 -34.91
C ARG A 15 41.17 -11.88 -33.67
N LEU A 16 40.10 -11.13 -33.38
CA LEU A 16 39.97 -10.34 -32.15
C LEU A 16 39.73 -11.20 -30.89
N PHE A 17 39.08 -12.36 -31.03
CA PHE A 17 38.82 -13.28 -29.90
C PHE A 17 39.94 -14.30 -29.64
N LYS A 18 41.03 -14.33 -30.42
CA LYS A 18 42.06 -15.38 -30.35
C LYS A 18 43.52 -14.88 -30.22
N GLY A 19 43.75 -13.75 -29.55
CA GLY A 19 45.07 -13.36 -29.01
C GLY A 19 44.89 -12.94 -27.55
N ASN A 20 45.58 -13.46 -26.54
CA ASN A 20 46.97 -13.92 -26.48
C ASN A 20 47.09 -15.25 -25.73
N SER A 21 47.65 -16.26 -26.38
CA SER A 21 48.41 -17.29 -25.69
C SER A 21 49.49 -17.83 -26.64
N LYS A 22 50.76 -17.65 -26.27
CA LYS A 22 51.97 -18.45 -26.60
C LYS A 22 53.27 -17.70 -26.24
N PRO A 23 54.45 -18.33 -26.15
CA PRO A 23 54.90 -19.06 -24.95
C PRO A 23 56.36 -18.71 -24.57
N SER A 24 56.87 -19.18 -23.44
CA SER A 24 58.31 -19.41 -23.28
C SER A 24 58.57 -20.43 -22.18
N ALA A 25 59.46 -21.38 -22.46
CA ALA A 25 59.85 -22.48 -21.60
C ALA A 25 61.38 -22.45 -21.35
N HIS A 26 61.77 -23.14 -20.27
CA HIS A 26 63.12 -23.56 -19.83
C HIS A 26 64.00 -22.50 -19.15
N ASN A 27 64.73 -22.75 -18.06
CA ASN A 27 65.14 -23.95 -17.28
C ASN A 27 65.67 -23.42 -15.92
N SER A 28 65.61 -24.07 -14.74
CA SER A 28 66.32 -25.32 -14.40
C SER A 28 66.11 -25.71 -12.91
N SER A 29 65.73 -26.99 -12.71
CA SER A 29 66.14 -27.97 -11.66
C SER A 29 65.92 -27.75 -10.13
N PRO A 30 65.86 -28.83 -9.31
CA PRO A 30 65.29 -30.16 -9.56
C PRO A 30 64.45 -30.78 -8.40
N LYS A 31 63.75 -31.85 -8.79
CA LYS A 31 63.08 -32.91 -8.01
C LYS A 31 63.80 -33.36 -6.71
N ARG A 32 63.01 -33.78 -5.70
CA ARG A 32 63.10 -35.16 -5.17
C ARG A 32 61.89 -35.62 -4.33
N THR A 33 61.60 -36.90 -4.53
CA THR A 33 60.58 -37.80 -3.96
C THR A 33 60.77 -38.04 -2.43
N PRO A 34 59.81 -38.71 -1.76
CA PRO A 34 59.64 -38.71 -0.29
C PRO A 34 60.27 -39.92 0.43
N GLN A 35 60.17 -39.87 1.77
CA GLN A 35 60.53 -40.85 2.82
C GLN A 35 61.99 -40.82 3.34
N PRO A 36 62.30 -41.48 4.47
CA PRO A 36 61.76 -41.35 5.83
C PRO A 36 62.92 -41.18 6.85
N PHE A 37 62.67 -40.79 8.12
CA PHE A 37 63.38 -41.37 9.28
C PHE A 37 62.83 -40.83 10.61
N SER A 38 62.44 -41.78 11.46
CA SER A 38 62.38 -41.64 12.92
C SER A 38 63.78 -41.39 13.49
N GLU A 39 63.90 -40.92 14.73
CA GLU A 39 64.21 -41.82 15.86
C GLU A 39 64.58 -41.03 17.13
N LYS A 40 63.76 -41.26 18.17
CA LYS A 40 64.03 -41.36 19.62
C LYS A 40 64.79 -40.22 20.32
N THR A 41 64.24 -39.79 21.46
CA THR A 41 64.77 -40.23 22.77
C THR A 41 63.75 -40.03 23.90
N LYS A 42 63.32 -41.18 24.45
CA LYS A 42 62.97 -41.54 25.85
C LYS A 42 61.70 -40.97 26.54
N VAL A 43 60.76 -41.91 26.63
CA VAL A 43 59.70 -42.13 27.63
C VAL A 43 60.31 -42.37 29.03
N PRO A 44 59.56 -42.17 30.14
CA PRO A 44 58.99 -43.36 30.77
C PRO A 44 57.50 -43.23 31.11
N GLU A 45 56.81 -44.36 30.92
CA GLU A 45 55.44 -44.65 31.34
C GLU A 45 55.35 -44.57 32.86
N ILE A 46 54.30 -43.93 33.37
CA ILE A 46 53.69 -44.31 34.64
C ILE A 46 52.18 -44.44 34.41
N ARG A 47 51.73 -45.69 34.46
CA ARG A 47 50.33 -46.06 34.73
C ARG A 47 49.94 -45.49 36.09
N THR A 48 48.80 -44.80 36.18
CA THR A 48 47.92 -44.85 37.35
C THR A 48 46.58 -44.18 37.05
N SER A 49 45.52 -44.98 37.08
CA SER A 49 44.20 -44.71 37.68
C SER A 49 43.65 -43.28 37.69
N SER A 50 42.46 -43.15 37.11
CA SER A 50 41.46 -42.11 37.34
C SER A 50 41.39 -41.63 38.79
N PRO A 51 41.28 -40.32 39.02
CA PRO A 51 40.62 -39.79 40.20
C PRO A 51 39.30 -39.14 39.81
N SER A 52 38.20 -39.73 40.28
CA SER A 52 36.96 -39.03 40.56
C SER A 52 37.22 -37.89 41.56
N ILE A 53 36.93 -36.65 41.18
CA ILE A 53 36.87 -35.48 42.07
C ILE A 53 35.66 -34.66 41.58
N ALA A 54 34.46 -34.87 42.13
CA ALA A 54 33.93 -34.13 43.28
C ALA A 54 33.91 -32.62 43.05
N VAL A 55 32.72 -32.12 42.68
CA VAL A 55 32.40 -30.69 42.54
C VAL A 55 32.57 -30.03 43.91
N GLY A 56 33.68 -29.31 44.07
CA GLY A 56 33.95 -28.43 45.20
C GLY A 56 33.98 -26.99 44.72
N SER A 57 32.94 -26.23 45.08
CA SER A 57 32.95 -24.76 44.99
C SER A 57 34.16 -24.24 45.75
N SER A 58 35.05 -23.52 45.07
CA SER A 58 36.18 -22.84 45.71
C SER A 58 36.07 -21.35 45.46
N SER A 59 35.55 -20.63 46.46
CA SER A 59 35.76 -19.21 46.62
C SER A 59 37.21 -18.97 47.05
N ARG A 60 37.95 -18.19 46.26
CA ARG A 60 39.24 -17.64 46.68
C ARG A 60 39.07 -16.13 46.86
N SER A 61 38.98 -15.71 48.12
CA SER A 61 39.10 -14.32 48.52
C SER A 61 40.57 -14.01 48.86
N VAL A 62 41.11 -12.96 48.27
CA VAL A 62 42.29 -12.25 48.79
C VAL A 62 41.85 -10.82 49.02
N SER A 63 41.77 -10.42 50.29
CA SER A 63 41.47 -9.06 50.71
C SER A 63 42.69 -8.18 50.52
N GLY A 64 42.49 -7.02 49.90
CA GLY A 64 43.45 -5.91 49.85
C GLY A 64 42.71 -4.59 49.95
N THR A 65 42.69 -4.02 51.15
CA THR A 65 42.16 -2.69 51.47
C THR A 65 43.09 -1.63 50.89
N SER A 66 42.59 -0.68 50.09
CA SER A 66 43.14 0.69 50.06
C SER A 66 42.30 1.67 49.26
N ASN A 67 42.10 2.83 49.89
CA ASN A 67 41.62 4.09 49.33
C ASN A 67 42.39 4.50 48.06
N HIS A 68 41.68 5.07 47.09
CA HIS A 68 42.25 5.70 45.90
C HIS A 68 43.01 7.00 46.23
N THR A 69 44.19 7.16 45.65
CA THR A 69 44.73 8.45 45.19
C THR A 69 45.50 8.21 43.88
N TYR A 70 45.32 9.16 42.95
CA TYR A 70 45.67 9.19 41.53
C TYR A 70 47.13 8.86 41.13
N LEU A 71 47.32 8.20 39.96
CA LEU A 71 48.02 8.70 38.74
C LEU A 71 48.49 7.56 37.80
N ASP A 72 48.26 7.78 36.49
CA ASP A 72 48.93 7.38 35.24
C ASP A 72 49.39 5.93 34.87
N ASP A 73 49.21 5.71 33.55
CA ASP A 73 49.84 4.80 32.58
C ASP A 73 49.42 3.31 32.43
N ASP A 74 48.80 3.08 31.26
CA ASP A 74 48.94 2.00 30.26
C ASP A 74 48.68 0.52 30.58
N ASP A 75 47.91 -0.06 29.65
CA ASP A 75 47.74 -1.48 29.32
C ASP A 75 47.16 -2.40 30.40
N ASP A 76 45.83 -2.39 30.55
CA ASP A 76 45.10 -3.54 31.09
C ASP A 76 43.87 -3.85 30.25
N PHE A 77 43.89 -5.03 29.61
CA PHE A 77 42.74 -5.62 28.94
C PHE A 77 41.57 -5.68 29.93
N ALA A 78 40.51 -4.92 29.65
CA ALA A 78 39.27 -4.96 30.40
C ALA A 78 38.72 -6.40 30.42
N THR A 79 38.92 -7.11 31.53
CA THR A 79 38.29 -8.40 31.76
C THR A 79 36.85 -8.13 32.16
N PHE A 80 35.96 -8.07 31.17
CA PHE A 80 34.52 -8.06 31.42
C PHE A 80 34.12 -9.42 31.98
N THR A 81 33.84 -9.49 33.28
CA THR A 81 33.15 -10.65 33.85
C THR A 81 31.68 -10.49 33.53
N ILE A 82 31.22 -11.15 32.47
CA ILE A 82 29.80 -11.24 32.15
C ILE A 82 29.16 -12.20 33.17
N HIS A 83 28.39 -11.65 34.11
CA HIS A 83 27.47 -12.45 34.89
C HIS A 83 26.26 -12.79 34.01
N THR A 84 26.33 -13.90 33.27
CA THR A 84 25.14 -14.48 32.64
C THR A 84 24.37 -15.27 33.70
N SER A 85 23.42 -14.63 34.40
CA SER A 85 22.46 -15.35 35.24
C SER A 85 21.43 -16.06 34.36
N PHE A 86 21.80 -17.20 33.76
CA PHE A 86 20.83 -18.09 33.12
C PHE A 86 20.08 -18.88 34.19
N GLY A 87 18.92 -18.36 34.59
CA GLY A 87 17.91 -19.10 35.35
C GLY A 87 18.27 -19.40 36.81
N ARG A 88 17.23 -19.67 37.59
CA ARG A 88 17.35 -20.16 38.98
C ARG A 88 17.78 -21.62 38.95
N GLU A 89 18.72 -22.03 39.82
CA GLU A 89 19.08 -23.44 39.93
C GLU A 89 17.83 -24.30 40.24
N PRO A 90 17.65 -25.46 39.57
CA PRO A 90 16.53 -26.34 39.84
C PRO A 90 16.48 -26.76 41.30
N GLU A 91 15.29 -26.72 41.91
CA GLU A 91 15.14 -27.28 43.27
C GLU A 91 15.51 -28.78 43.26
N LYS A 92 16.04 -29.30 44.37
CA LYS A 92 16.37 -30.73 44.45
C LYS A 92 15.06 -31.53 44.57
N THR A 93 14.93 -32.57 43.77
CA THR A 93 13.82 -33.54 43.85
C THR A 93 14.31 -34.88 44.39
N THR A 94 13.45 -35.57 45.13
CA THR A 94 13.67 -36.97 45.56
C THR A 94 13.03 -37.97 44.60
N ASN A 95 12.32 -37.49 43.58
CA ASN A 95 11.66 -38.33 42.61
C ASN A 95 12.69 -39.01 41.70
N LYS A 96 12.69 -40.35 41.70
CA LYS A 96 13.57 -41.18 40.85
C LYS A 96 12.82 -41.87 39.72
N GLN A 97 11.52 -41.61 39.56
CA GLN A 97 10.73 -42.19 38.49
C GLN A 97 11.20 -41.64 37.15
N LYS A 98 11.40 -42.52 36.16
CA LYS A 98 11.74 -42.11 34.80
C LYS A 98 10.58 -41.29 34.23
N GLY A 99 10.87 -40.15 33.61
CA GLY A 99 9.89 -39.35 32.92
C GLY A 99 9.19 -40.14 31.82
N ARG A 100 7.88 -39.94 31.67
CA ARG A 100 7.06 -40.52 30.60
C ARG A 100 6.07 -39.49 30.07
N TRP A 101 5.66 -39.68 28.83
CA TRP A 101 4.58 -38.91 28.23
C TRP A 101 3.24 -39.36 28.79
N ILE A 102 2.36 -38.40 29.08
CA ILE A 102 0.98 -38.61 29.52
C ILE A 102 0.07 -38.38 28.31
N SER A 103 -0.69 -39.40 27.89
CA SER A 103 -1.59 -39.30 26.73
C SER A 103 -2.78 -38.38 27.01
N GLU A 104 -3.43 -37.86 25.96
CA GLU A 104 -4.53 -36.90 26.05
C GLU A 104 -5.59 -37.20 27.14
N ASP A 105 -6.09 -38.44 27.17
CA ASP A 105 -7.17 -38.85 28.08
C ASP A 105 -6.66 -39.37 29.44
N GLU A 106 -5.35 -39.41 29.66
CA GLU A 106 -4.79 -39.94 30.90
C GLU A 106 -4.88 -38.90 32.03
N GLN A 107 -5.53 -39.29 33.12
CA GLN A 107 -5.77 -38.43 34.27
C GLN A 107 -4.77 -38.69 35.41
N LEU A 108 -4.29 -37.62 36.04
CA LEU A 108 -3.31 -37.69 37.14
C LEU A 108 -3.65 -36.75 38.28
N SER A 109 -3.20 -37.09 39.49
CA SER A 109 -3.23 -36.20 40.64
C SER A 109 -1.82 -35.70 40.94
N VAL A 110 -1.61 -34.39 40.90
CA VAL A 110 -0.29 -33.77 41.16
C VAL A 110 -0.46 -32.64 42.17
N ASN A 111 0.25 -32.72 43.30
CA ASN A 111 0.23 -31.71 44.36
C ASN A 111 -1.20 -31.23 44.75
N GLY A 112 -2.14 -32.18 44.86
CA GLY A 112 -3.52 -31.92 45.28
C GLY A 112 -4.47 -31.41 44.18
N ARG A 113 -4.04 -31.42 42.91
CA ARG A 113 -4.84 -31.02 41.75
C ARG A 113 -5.16 -32.23 40.87
N GLN A 114 -6.38 -32.28 40.33
CA GLN A 114 -6.79 -33.29 39.37
C GLN A 114 -6.56 -32.77 37.95
N LEU A 115 -5.58 -33.36 37.26
CA LEU A 115 -5.28 -33.10 35.87
C LEU A 115 -6.12 -34.06 35.03
N THR A 116 -7.17 -33.54 34.39
CA THR A 116 -8.13 -34.35 33.61
C THR A 116 -7.73 -34.53 32.14
N LYS A 117 -6.72 -33.78 31.68
CA LYS A 117 -6.14 -33.85 30.33
C LYS A 117 -4.64 -34.08 30.41
N GLY A 118 -4.08 -34.91 29.54
CA GLY A 118 -2.64 -35.19 29.45
C GLY A 118 -1.88 -34.20 28.56
N PHE A 119 -1.02 -34.73 27.69
CA PHE A 119 -0.10 -34.02 26.80
C PHE A 119 1.04 -33.27 27.50
N PHE A 120 1.62 -33.89 28.51
CA PHE A 120 2.82 -33.37 29.17
C PHE A 120 3.71 -34.53 29.63
N TYR A 121 4.96 -34.22 29.95
CA TYR A 121 5.87 -35.19 30.55
C TYR A 121 5.74 -35.18 32.07
N PHE A 122 5.65 -36.37 32.67
CA PHE A 122 5.56 -36.56 34.11
C PHE A 122 6.64 -37.53 34.62
N GLY A 123 7.31 -37.18 35.72
CA GLY A 123 8.27 -38.02 36.43
C GLY A 123 9.34 -37.20 37.16
N GLY A 124 10.38 -37.87 37.63
CA GLY A 124 11.50 -37.25 38.36
C GLY A 124 12.82 -37.17 37.60
N VAL A 125 12.99 -38.00 36.58
CA VAL A 125 14.26 -38.14 35.85
C VAL A 125 14.03 -38.21 34.34
N MET A 126 14.39 -37.14 33.64
CA MET A 126 14.45 -37.06 32.18
C MET A 126 15.45 -35.97 31.80
N ASN A 127 16.45 -36.34 30.99
CA ASN A 127 17.40 -35.37 30.44
C ASN A 127 16.73 -34.63 29.28
N SER A 128 17.07 -33.36 29.11
CA SER A 128 16.77 -32.60 27.89
C SER A 128 17.33 -33.31 26.64
N LEU A 129 16.75 -33.05 25.47
CA LEU A 129 17.21 -33.63 24.20
C LEU A 129 18.58 -33.11 23.78
N ASP A 130 18.92 -31.91 24.20
CA ASP A 130 20.21 -31.27 23.98
C ASP A 130 21.37 -31.96 24.74
N GLY A 131 21.02 -32.86 25.68
CA GLY A 131 21.95 -33.65 26.49
C GLY A 131 22.41 -32.95 27.77
N TYR A 132 22.01 -31.70 28.01
CA TYR A 132 22.49 -30.86 29.11
C TYR A 132 21.34 -30.42 30.03
N GLY A 133 21.21 -31.06 31.18
CA GLY A 133 20.28 -30.67 32.23
C GLY A 133 18.99 -31.49 32.23
N ILE A 134 17.95 -30.92 32.84
CA ILE A 134 16.65 -31.56 33.05
C ILE A 134 15.70 -31.09 31.96
N GLU A 135 14.88 -32.00 31.45
CA GLU A 135 13.83 -31.66 30.48
C GLU A 135 12.97 -30.47 30.96
N PRO A 136 12.92 -29.34 30.21
CA PRO A 136 12.20 -28.14 30.60
C PRO A 136 10.72 -28.35 30.93
N SER A 137 10.04 -29.25 30.21
CA SER A 137 8.60 -29.52 30.37
C SER A 137 8.27 -30.57 31.44
N LEU A 138 9.26 -31.16 32.12
CA LEU A 138 9.04 -32.31 33.00
C LEU A 138 8.34 -31.91 34.31
N VAL A 139 7.08 -32.33 34.45
CA VAL A 139 6.29 -32.16 35.67
C VAL A 139 6.68 -33.22 36.70
N ASP A 140 6.99 -32.77 37.91
CA ASP A 140 7.44 -33.60 39.02
C ASP A 140 6.62 -33.33 40.30
N ASP A 141 5.88 -34.33 40.77
CA ASP A 141 5.03 -34.25 41.96
C ASP A 141 5.80 -34.10 43.27
N LYS A 142 7.10 -34.41 43.31
CA LYS A 142 7.93 -34.24 44.52
C LYS A 142 8.54 -32.85 44.64
N ARG A 143 8.40 -32.00 43.63
CA ARG A 143 8.77 -30.59 43.71
C ARG A 143 7.65 -29.82 44.44
N PRO A 144 7.92 -29.12 45.56
CA PRO A 144 6.88 -28.46 46.36
C PRO A 144 6.10 -27.36 45.61
N ALA A 145 4.81 -27.52 45.36
CA ALA A 145 3.96 -26.46 44.79
C ALA A 145 3.13 -25.75 45.88
N SER A 146 2.67 -24.51 45.62
CA SER A 146 1.64 -23.88 46.47
C SER A 146 0.33 -24.66 46.40
N SER A 147 -0.48 -24.53 47.44
CA SER A 147 -1.84 -25.09 47.47
C SER A 147 -2.67 -24.52 46.32
N PRO A 148 -3.70 -25.25 45.85
CA PRO A 148 -4.63 -24.75 44.84
C PRO A 148 -5.18 -23.38 45.22
N ALA A 149 -5.04 -22.41 44.33
CA ALA A 149 -5.63 -21.10 44.53
C ALA A 149 -7.08 -21.12 44.04
N VAL A 150 -8.00 -20.65 44.88
CA VAL A 150 -9.40 -20.43 44.53
C VAL A 150 -9.55 -18.90 44.61
N ASP A 151 -9.62 -18.23 43.45
CA ASP A 151 -9.87 -16.77 43.31
C ASP A 151 -8.71 -15.78 43.56
N SER A 152 -7.50 -16.06 43.07
CA SER A 152 -6.42 -15.05 43.00
C SER A 152 -5.93 -14.80 41.58
N GLU A 153 -5.37 -13.61 41.32
CA GLU A 153 -4.58 -13.34 40.11
C GLU A 153 -3.55 -14.46 39.85
N ILE A 154 -3.29 -14.75 38.58
CA ILE A 154 -2.35 -15.82 38.21
C ILE A 154 -0.95 -15.45 38.72
N TYR A 155 -0.46 -16.22 39.69
CA TYR A 155 0.81 -15.92 40.35
C TYR A 155 1.97 -15.94 39.35
N THR A 156 2.85 -14.95 39.44
CA THR A 156 4.11 -14.86 38.68
C THR A 156 5.21 -14.31 39.57
N ASP A 157 6.45 -14.69 39.26
CA ASP A 157 7.67 -14.12 39.85
C ASP A 157 8.84 -14.26 38.85
N GLU A 158 10.04 -13.84 39.24
CA GLU A 158 11.26 -13.88 38.43
C GLU A 158 11.64 -15.28 37.92
N SER A 159 11.12 -16.36 38.52
CA SER A 159 11.38 -17.72 38.03
C SER A 159 10.67 -18.04 36.71
N LEU A 160 9.63 -17.27 36.35
CA LEU A 160 8.95 -17.31 35.05
C LEU A 160 9.64 -16.37 34.04
N GLY A 161 10.97 -16.50 33.91
CA GLY A 161 11.79 -15.71 33.00
C GLY A 161 11.58 -16.04 31.52
N TYR A 162 12.51 -15.59 30.67
CA TYR A 162 12.41 -15.70 29.21
C TYR A 162 12.37 -17.15 28.66
N TRP A 163 13.11 -18.08 29.30
CA TRP A 163 13.10 -19.52 29.00
C TRP A 163 12.82 -20.33 30.27
N PRO A 164 11.56 -20.38 30.70
CA PRO A 164 11.22 -20.97 31.98
C PRO A 164 11.27 -22.50 31.89
N THR A 165 11.70 -23.16 32.96
CA THR A 165 11.64 -24.62 33.09
C THR A 165 10.81 -24.98 34.30
N TYR A 166 10.03 -26.06 34.25
CA TYR A 166 9.24 -26.49 35.41
C TYR A 166 10.13 -26.71 36.64
N ALA A 167 11.34 -27.23 36.45
CA ALA A 167 12.27 -27.55 37.52
C ALA A 167 12.84 -26.31 38.25
N SER A 168 12.98 -25.17 37.55
CA SER A 168 13.50 -23.91 38.10
C SER A 168 12.41 -22.98 38.64
N LEU A 169 11.14 -23.25 38.34
CA LEU A 169 10.02 -22.46 38.85
C LEU A 169 9.99 -22.46 40.39
N SER A 170 9.64 -21.31 40.96
CA SER A 170 9.36 -21.21 42.39
C SER A 170 8.17 -22.06 42.80
N LYS A 171 8.01 -22.27 44.11
CA LYS A 171 6.84 -22.97 44.66
C LYS A 171 5.51 -22.34 44.20
N GLY A 172 5.44 -21.01 44.13
CA GLY A 172 4.24 -20.28 43.71
C GLY A 172 3.95 -20.48 42.22
N CYS A 173 4.96 -20.28 41.37
CA CYS A 173 4.81 -20.45 39.92
C CYS A 173 4.50 -21.89 39.53
N ARG A 174 5.05 -22.90 40.24
CA ARG A 174 4.66 -24.30 40.03
C ARG A 174 3.20 -24.56 40.39
N GLY A 175 2.69 -23.96 41.47
CA GLY A 175 1.28 -24.07 41.82
C GLY A 175 0.39 -23.49 40.72
N ALA A 176 0.69 -22.25 40.27
CA ALA A 176 -0.05 -21.60 39.20
C ALA A 176 -0.01 -22.35 37.87
N TYR A 177 1.16 -22.89 37.48
CA TYR A 177 1.27 -23.73 36.29
C TYR A 177 0.42 -25.01 36.41
N LEU A 178 0.42 -25.66 37.59
CA LEU A 178 -0.41 -26.85 37.81
C LEU A 178 -1.91 -26.51 37.87
N ASP A 179 -2.30 -25.35 38.41
CA ASP A 179 -3.68 -24.86 38.36
C ASP A 179 -4.12 -24.64 36.90
N TRP A 180 -3.26 -24.06 36.08
CA TRP A 180 -3.51 -23.90 34.65
C TRP A 180 -3.58 -25.25 33.91
N LEU A 181 -2.68 -26.20 34.20
CA LEU A 181 -2.75 -27.53 33.59
C LEU A 181 -4.02 -28.31 33.99
N ALA A 182 -4.59 -28.03 35.18
CA ALA A 182 -5.82 -28.63 35.66
C ALA A 182 -7.10 -27.94 35.12
N SER A 183 -6.96 -26.78 34.49
CA SER A 183 -8.06 -26.06 33.85
C SER A 183 -8.29 -26.53 32.39
N ASP A 184 -9.10 -25.79 31.66
CA ASP A 184 -9.30 -25.98 30.22
C ASP A 184 -8.12 -25.49 29.36
N ARG A 185 -7.08 -24.87 29.97
CA ARG A 185 -5.89 -24.32 29.30
C ARG A 185 -6.25 -23.27 28.23
N SER A 186 -7.32 -22.52 28.44
CA SER A 186 -7.88 -21.57 27.45
C SER A 186 -7.96 -20.13 27.93
N ASN A 187 -7.43 -19.81 29.12
CA ASN A 187 -7.43 -18.44 29.63
C ASN A 187 -6.37 -17.57 28.90
N PRO A 188 -6.76 -16.59 28.06
CA PRO A 188 -5.83 -15.78 27.26
C PRO A 188 -4.92 -14.88 28.11
N ASN A 189 -5.30 -14.59 29.36
CA ASN A 189 -4.50 -13.79 30.29
C ASN A 189 -3.42 -14.62 31.02
N THR A 190 -3.26 -15.89 30.65
CA THR A 190 -2.24 -16.75 31.26
C THR A 190 -0.85 -16.23 30.88
N PRO A 191 0.05 -16.00 31.85
CA PRO A 191 1.43 -15.66 31.59
C PRO A 191 2.09 -16.64 30.62
N ILE A 192 2.61 -16.13 29.51
CA ILE A 192 2.99 -16.97 28.36
C ILE A 192 4.06 -18.01 28.68
N GLY A 193 4.91 -17.77 29.67
CA GLY A 193 5.92 -18.73 30.12
C GLY A 193 5.34 -20.07 30.55
N TYR A 194 4.13 -20.10 31.13
CA TYR A 194 3.44 -21.34 31.46
C TYR A 194 3.02 -22.12 30.22
N VAL A 195 2.51 -21.42 29.20
CA VAL A 195 2.15 -22.01 27.91
C VAL A 195 3.39 -22.56 27.21
N PHE A 196 4.52 -21.86 27.29
CA PHE A 196 5.80 -22.35 26.75
C PHE A 196 6.28 -23.64 27.41
N ILE A 197 6.23 -23.77 28.74
CA ILE A 197 6.61 -25.02 29.42
C ILE A 197 5.78 -26.21 28.92
N TYR A 198 4.48 -25.99 28.70
CA TYR A 198 3.60 -27.02 28.14
C TYR A 198 3.95 -27.32 26.67
N PHE A 199 4.16 -26.27 25.88
CA PHE A 199 4.53 -26.36 24.47
C PHE A 199 5.86 -27.12 24.24
N TYR A 200 6.86 -26.94 25.10
CA TYR A 200 8.13 -27.65 25.05
C TYR A 200 7.96 -29.18 25.07
N GLY A 201 6.91 -29.66 25.74
CA GLY A 201 6.57 -31.09 25.76
C GLY A 201 6.17 -31.62 24.38
N PHE A 202 5.40 -30.85 23.61
CA PHE A 202 5.04 -31.23 22.24
C PHE A 202 6.24 -31.23 21.31
N GLU A 203 7.07 -30.19 21.38
CA GLU A 203 8.31 -30.11 20.60
C GLU A 203 9.19 -31.33 20.87
N ARG A 204 9.45 -31.64 22.15
CA ARG A 204 10.19 -32.84 22.52
C ARG A 204 9.55 -34.09 21.95
N ARG A 205 8.24 -34.29 22.18
CA ARG A 205 7.52 -35.51 21.79
C ARG A 205 7.70 -35.77 20.29
N VAL A 206 7.43 -34.79 19.45
CA VAL A 206 7.56 -34.92 17.98
C VAL A 206 9.03 -35.09 17.56
N ILE A 207 9.95 -34.26 18.07
CA ILE A 207 11.35 -34.23 17.63
C ILE A 207 12.12 -35.49 18.04
N GLU A 208 11.96 -35.96 19.28
CA GLU A 208 12.61 -37.18 19.79
C GLU A 208 12.21 -38.42 18.98
N ASN A 209 10.98 -38.42 18.46
CA ASN A 209 10.39 -39.58 17.81
C ASN A 209 10.34 -39.48 16.28
N LYS A 210 11.01 -38.48 15.68
CA LYS A 210 10.99 -38.21 14.24
C LYS A 210 11.31 -39.42 13.35
N SER A 211 12.15 -40.34 13.83
CA SER A 211 12.60 -41.52 13.05
C SER A 211 12.05 -42.86 13.53
N ASN A 212 11.36 -42.91 14.68
CA ASN A 212 11.11 -44.18 15.39
C ASN A 212 9.65 -44.67 15.37
N ASN A 213 8.74 -44.04 14.62
CA ASN A 213 7.31 -44.40 14.52
C ASN A 213 6.61 -44.67 15.88
N GLN A 214 7.10 -44.07 16.97
CA GLN A 214 6.55 -44.28 18.32
C GLN A 214 5.29 -43.45 18.61
N ILE A 215 4.95 -42.51 17.72
CA ILE A 215 3.75 -41.68 17.79
C ILE A 215 2.80 -42.19 16.71
N SER A 216 1.59 -42.59 17.11
CA SER A 216 0.55 -42.98 16.17
C SER A 216 0.09 -41.77 15.35
N ASP A 217 -0.55 -42.00 14.20
CA ASP A 217 -1.05 -40.88 13.39
C ASP A 217 -2.14 -40.11 14.13
N GLU A 218 -2.96 -40.78 14.94
CA GLU A 218 -3.99 -40.15 15.78
C GLU A 218 -3.37 -39.24 16.85
N GLU A 219 -2.33 -39.69 17.56
CA GLU A 219 -1.62 -38.86 18.54
C GLU A 219 -0.94 -37.67 17.85
N TYR A 220 -0.35 -37.89 16.66
CA TYR A 220 0.31 -36.82 15.91
C TYR A 220 -0.68 -35.73 15.46
N ILE A 221 -1.86 -36.13 14.98
CA ILE A 221 -2.95 -35.21 14.65
C ILE A 221 -3.46 -34.49 15.89
N ALA A 222 -3.66 -35.20 17.01
CA ALA A 222 -4.15 -34.58 18.24
C ALA A 222 -3.16 -33.54 18.82
N ILE A 223 -1.85 -33.79 18.71
CA ILE A 223 -0.81 -32.80 19.05
C ILE A 223 -0.91 -31.58 18.13
N PHE A 224 -1.09 -31.79 16.82
CA PHE A 224 -1.24 -30.69 15.85
C PHE A 224 -2.45 -29.81 16.20
N GLU A 225 -3.61 -30.43 16.49
CA GLU A 225 -4.82 -29.69 16.85
C GLU A 225 -4.66 -28.91 18.16
N GLU A 226 -4.00 -29.49 19.16
CA GLU A 226 -3.78 -28.80 20.42
C GLU A 226 -2.83 -27.60 20.24
N VAL A 227 -1.78 -27.72 19.43
CA VAL A 227 -0.90 -26.59 19.11
C VAL A 227 -1.64 -25.51 18.31
N LEU A 228 -2.48 -25.90 17.35
CA LEU A 228 -3.30 -24.97 16.57
C LEU A 228 -4.29 -24.21 17.47
N ARG A 229 -4.92 -24.92 18.43
CA ARG A 229 -5.80 -24.32 19.44
C ARG A 229 -5.03 -23.35 20.34
N LEU A 230 -3.84 -23.74 20.82
CA LEU A 230 -3.00 -22.87 21.63
C LEU A 230 -2.58 -21.61 20.87
N ASN A 231 -2.18 -21.74 19.59
CA ASN A 231 -1.87 -20.59 18.75
C ASN A 231 -3.09 -19.65 18.67
N SER A 232 -4.28 -20.19 18.41
CA SER A 232 -5.53 -19.40 18.33
C SER A 232 -5.84 -18.64 19.63
N VAL A 233 -5.60 -19.24 20.80
CA VAL A 233 -5.86 -18.60 22.11
C VAL A 233 -4.79 -17.56 22.47
N PHE A 234 -3.52 -17.84 22.13
CA PHE A 234 -2.37 -17.08 22.61
C PHE A 234 -1.63 -16.28 21.50
N ASN A 235 -2.26 -16.07 20.34
CA ASN A 235 -1.65 -15.39 19.19
C ASN A 235 -1.25 -13.93 19.45
N ALA A 236 -1.80 -13.28 20.48
CA ALA A 236 -1.42 -11.94 20.88
C ALA A 236 0.05 -11.84 21.29
N ASN A 237 0.65 -12.93 21.75
CA ASN A 237 2.09 -12.99 22.01
C ASN A 237 2.85 -13.32 20.71
N ARG A 238 3.58 -12.34 20.16
CA ARG A 238 4.34 -12.46 18.90
C ARG A 238 5.28 -13.67 18.88
N SER A 239 6.01 -13.91 19.97
CA SER A 239 6.96 -15.03 20.05
C SER A 239 6.26 -16.37 20.00
N PHE A 240 5.23 -16.57 20.84
CA PHE A 240 4.49 -17.83 20.87
C PHE A 240 3.77 -18.08 19.54
N ARG A 241 3.18 -17.05 18.94
CA ARG A 241 2.57 -17.10 17.60
C ARG A 241 3.56 -17.65 16.57
N GLY A 242 4.77 -17.12 16.52
CA GLY A 242 5.81 -17.56 15.59
C GLY A 242 6.30 -18.99 15.85
N TYR A 243 6.65 -19.33 17.09
CA TYR A 243 7.16 -20.67 17.42
C TYR A 243 6.13 -21.77 17.18
N SER A 244 4.89 -21.57 17.61
CA SER A 244 3.82 -22.56 17.40
C SER A 244 3.47 -22.72 15.92
N ALA A 245 3.45 -21.64 15.13
CA ALA A 245 3.25 -21.72 13.67
C ALA A 245 4.39 -22.48 12.98
N ASN A 246 5.65 -22.16 13.30
CA ASN A 246 6.81 -22.86 12.77
C ASN A 246 6.81 -24.36 13.15
N PHE A 247 6.31 -24.71 14.34
CA PHE A 247 6.20 -26.11 14.76
C PHE A 247 5.10 -26.87 14.02
N LEU A 248 3.94 -26.25 13.80
CA LEU A 248 2.88 -26.81 12.95
C LEU A 248 3.38 -27.08 11.53
N GLU A 249 4.16 -26.15 10.99
CA GLU A 249 4.80 -26.29 9.69
C GLU A 249 5.82 -27.43 9.65
N LEU A 250 6.67 -27.55 10.68
CA LEU A 250 7.57 -28.69 10.85
C LEU A 250 6.80 -30.01 10.82
N MET A 251 5.69 -30.09 11.55
CA MET A 251 4.87 -31.29 11.61
C MET A 251 4.28 -31.68 10.25
N ALA A 252 3.76 -30.69 9.52
CA ALA A 252 3.24 -30.88 8.16
C ALA A 252 4.34 -31.36 7.19
N LEU A 253 5.57 -30.83 7.32
CA LEU A 253 6.70 -31.26 6.50
C LEU A 253 7.22 -32.66 6.83
N GLN A 254 7.13 -33.09 8.10
CA GLN A 254 7.53 -34.43 8.51
C GLN A 254 6.54 -35.51 8.05
N LYS A 255 5.24 -35.22 8.07
CA LYS A 255 4.18 -36.14 7.62
C LYS A 255 3.21 -35.47 6.64
N PRO A 256 3.63 -35.18 5.39
CA PRO A 256 2.79 -34.45 4.43
C PRO A 256 1.43 -35.10 4.16
N ALA A 257 1.39 -36.44 4.10
CA ALA A 257 0.17 -37.20 3.83
C ALA A 257 -0.94 -37.02 4.88
N LEU A 258 -0.62 -36.59 6.10
CA LEU A 258 -1.61 -36.33 7.16
C LEU A 258 -2.20 -34.92 7.09
N PHE A 259 -1.52 -33.97 6.44
CA PHE A 259 -1.83 -32.53 6.53
C PHE A 259 -1.94 -31.82 5.18
N GLU A 260 -1.96 -32.55 4.06
CA GLU A 260 -2.04 -31.98 2.71
C GLU A 260 -3.24 -31.03 2.55
N ASP A 261 -4.42 -31.45 3.04
CA ASP A 261 -5.66 -30.67 3.01
C ASP A 261 -5.78 -29.62 4.13
N ARG A 262 -4.74 -29.48 4.97
CA ARG A 262 -4.74 -28.65 6.18
C ARG A 262 -3.67 -27.58 6.20
N LEU A 263 -2.92 -27.42 5.11
CA LEU A 263 -1.89 -26.39 5.00
C LEU A 263 -2.45 -24.97 5.17
N SER A 264 -3.71 -24.74 4.81
CA SER A 264 -4.41 -23.45 5.02
C SER A 264 -4.72 -23.14 6.48
N ASP A 265 -4.75 -24.16 7.35
CA ASP A 265 -5.02 -23.97 8.78
C ASP A 265 -3.77 -23.47 9.52
N ILE A 266 -2.58 -23.66 8.94
CA ILE A 266 -1.31 -23.28 9.55
C ILE A 266 -1.18 -21.75 9.52
N PRO A 267 -1.01 -21.07 10.67
CA PRO A 267 -0.77 -19.64 10.71
C PRO A 267 0.49 -19.24 9.93
N GLU A 268 0.56 -18.01 9.47
CA GLU A 268 1.72 -17.51 8.73
C GLU A 268 3.05 -17.73 9.48
N THR A 269 4.03 -18.29 8.78
CA THR A 269 5.35 -18.63 9.31
C THR A 269 6.43 -17.67 8.83
N ASN A 270 7.48 -17.50 9.64
CA ASN A 270 8.60 -16.60 9.31
C ASN A 270 9.87 -17.37 8.86
N ASN A 271 9.86 -18.69 8.94
CA ASN A 271 11.00 -19.57 8.64
C ASN A 271 11.04 -20.04 7.16
N ALA A 272 9.93 -19.85 6.44
CA ALA A 272 9.74 -20.14 5.02
C ALA A 272 10.07 -21.59 4.61
N LEU A 273 9.93 -22.57 5.51
CA LEU A 273 10.39 -23.94 5.23
C LEU A 273 9.54 -24.58 4.12
N SER A 274 8.21 -24.49 4.22
CA SER A 274 7.28 -25.04 3.24
C SER A 274 7.45 -24.39 1.88
N PHE A 275 7.65 -23.07 1.86
CA PHE A 275 7.99 -22.32 0.65
C PHE A 275 9.24 -22.89 -0.02
N LYS A 276 10.34 -23.09 0.73
CA LYS A 276 11.59 -23.65 0.19
C LYS A 276 11.38 -25.04 -0.40
N VAL A 277 10.61 -25.90 0.26
CA VAL A 277 10.27 -27.24 -0.26
C VAL A 277 9.45 -27.16 -1.54
N LYS A 278 8.42 -26.32 -1.58
CA LYS A 278 7.55 -26.11 -2.73
C LYS A 278 8.36 -25.58 -3.93
N LEU A 279 9.24 -24.60 -3.71
CA LEU A 279 10.13 -24.06 -4.73
C LEU A 279 11.12 -25.12 -5.24
N ALA A 280 11.80 -25.82 -4.34
CA ALA A 280 12.76 -26.87 -4.68
C ALA A 280 12.11 -28.00 -5.49
N THR A 281 10.93 -28.46 -5.07
CA THR A 281 10.16 -29.51 -5.76
C THR A 281 9.70 -29.06 -7.15
N THR A 282 9.25 -27.81 -7.28
CA THR A 282 8.83 -27.23 -8.57
C THR A 282 10.00 -27.21 -9.56
N VAL A 283 11.16 -26.71 -9.12
CA VAL A 283 12.38 -26.62 -9.93
C VAL A 283 12.97 -27.99 -10.26
N ALA A 284 13.00 -28.91 -9.30
CA ALA A 284 13.47 -30.28 -9.50
C ALA A 284 12.64 -31.01 -10.57
N ASN A 285 11.32 -30.79 -10.59
CA ASN A 285 10.41 -31.35 -11.58
C ASN A 285 10.44 -30.62 -12.95
N GLY A 286 11.26 -29.58 -13.11
CA GLY A 286 11.36 -28.79 -14.34
C GLY A 286 10.11 -27.97 -14.66
N LYS A 287 9.21 -27.77 -13.69
CA LYS A 287 8.02 -26.94 -13.84
C LYS A 287 8.40 -25.45 -13.73
N PRO A 288 7.70 -24.55 -14.46
CA PRO A 288 7.93 -23.12 -14.31
C PRO A 288 7.49 -22.64 -12.93
N VAL A 289 8.18 -21.63 -12.40
CA VAL A 289 7.77 -20.90 -11.20
C VAL A 289 6.62 -19.99 -11.59
N THR A 290 5.41 -20.31 -11.11
CA THR A 290 4.16 -19.58 -11.39
C THR A 290 4.10 -18.26 -10.61
N ALA A 291 3.15 -17.38 -10.95
CA ALA A 291 2.96 -16.10 -10.27
C ALA A 291 2.79 -16.23 -8.74
N PRO A 292 1.94 -17.13 -8.20
CA PRO A 292 1.81 -17.29 -6.74
C PRO A 292 3.12 -17.71 -6.06
N LEU A 293 3.85 -18.67 -6.66
CA LEU A 293 5.13 -19.13 -6.11
C LEU A 293 6.24 -18.08 -6.24
N ALA A 294 6.20 -17.25 -7.29
CA ALA A 294 7.11 -16.13 -7.45
C ALA A 294 6.85 -15.03 -6.40
N LEU A 295 5.57 -14.75 -6.09
CA LEU A 295 5.20 -13.83 -5.01
C LEU A 295 5.65 -14.36 -3.64
N GLU A 296 5.42 -15.64 -3.34
CA GLU A 296 5.97 -16.28 -2.14
C GLU A 296 7.50 -16.16 -2.08
N TRP A 297 8.19 -16.33 -3.21
CA TRP A 297 9.65 -16.17 -3.26
C TRP A 297 10.08 -14.73 -2.98
N LEU A 298 9.36 -13.75 -3.52
CA LEU A 298 9.62 -12.34 -3.26
C LEU A 298 9.41 -11.99 -1.78
N LYS A 299 8.39 -12.56 -1.11
CA LYS A 299 8.13 -12.32 0.32
C LYS A 299 9.16 -12.97 1.25
N ASN A 300 9.82 -14.05 0.80
CA ASN A 300 10.72 -14.87 1.62
C ASN A 300 12.21 -14.70 1.26
N THR A 301 12.58 -13.67 0.48
CA THR A 301 13.98 -13.38 0.13
C THR A 301 14.55 -12.23 0.97
N PHE A 302 15.85 -12.27 1.25
CA PHE A 302 16.57 -11.17 1.89
C PHE A 302 17.01 -10.08 0.90
N GLU A 303 16.87 -10.31 -0.41
CA GLU A 303 17.32 -9.35 -1.43
C GLU A 303 16.30 -8.22 -1.68
N TYR A 304 15.09 -8.33 -1.15
CA TYR A 304 14.01 -7.37 -1.36
C TYR A 304 13.07 -7.34 -0.16
N SER A 305 12.62 -6.15 0.23
CA SER A 305 11.56 -5.95 1.20
C SER A 305 10.40 -5.21 0.53
N LEU A 306 9.17 -5.60 0.84
CA LEU A 306 7.99 -4.91 0.33
C LEU A 306 7.93 -3.49 0.90
N LYS A 307 7.85 -2.48 0.03
CA LYS A 307 7.62 -1.08 0.42
C LYS A 307 6.20 -0.88 0.98
N THR A 308 5.98 0.26 1.65
CA THR A 308 4.72 0.61 2.32
C THR A 308 3.46 0.42 1.47
N PRO A 309 3.41 0.81 0.18
CA PRO A 309 2.22 0.56 -0.65
C PRO A 309 1.88 -0.93 -0.79
N ALA A 310 2.88 -1.77 -1.04
CA ALA A 310 2.69 -3.21 -1.14
C ALA A 310 2.30 -3.86 0.21
N ARG A 311 2.80 -3.35 1.34
CA ARG A 311 2.47 -3.85 2.68
C ARG A 311 1.05 -3.45 3.12
N ARG A 312 0.65 -2.19 2.93
CA ARG A 312 -0.67 -1.66 3.33
C ARG A 312 -1.80 -2.21 2.47
N CYS A 313 -1.50 -2.45 1.19
CA CYS A 313 -2.43 -2.91 0.16
C CYS A 313 -2.06 -4.32 -0.31
N GLU A 314 -1.86 -5.26 0.63
CA GLU A 314 -1.33 -6.58 0.32
C GLU A 314 -2.22 -7.38 -0.65
N GLU A 315 -3.54 -7.28 -0.49
CA GLU A 315 -4.50 -7.98 -1.36
C GLU A 315 -4.43 -7.43 -2.79
N GLU A 316 -4.52 -6.12 -2.93
CA GLU A 316 -4.45 -5.41 -4.20
C GLU A 316 -3.08 -5.63 -4.87
N PHE A 317 -2.00 -5.57 -4.09
CA PHE A 317 -0.64 -5.84 -4.55
C PHE A 317 -0.49 -7.27 -5.06
N SER A 318 -1.04 -8.26 -4.36
CA SER A 318 -0.94 -9.67 -4.75
C SER A 318 -1.66 -9.92 -6.08
N GLN A 319 -2.84 -9.33 -6.27
CA GLN A 319 -3.60 -9.41 -7.52
C GLN A 319 -2.85 -8.72 -8.67
N LEU A 320 -2.37 -7.49 -8.45
CA LEU A 320 -1.64 -6.72 -9.46
C LEU A 320 -0.33 -7.39 -9.84
N PHE A 321 0.40 -7.92 -8.85
CA PHE A 321 1.63 -8.67 -9.09
C PHE A 321 1.36 -9.89 -9.98
N GLN A 322 0.27 -10.62 -9.73
CA GLN A 322 -0.09 -11.77 -10.57
C GLN A 322 -0.41 -11.36 -12.01
N ILE A 323 -1.11 -10.24 -12.22
CA ILE A 323 -1.41 -9.70 -13.55
C ILE A 323 -0.12 -9.31 -14.27
N ARG A 324 0.68 -8.40 -13.68
CA ARG A 324 1.92 -7.89 -14.27
C ARG A 324 2.96 -8.98 -14.48
N PHE A 325 3.02 -9.98 -13.59
CA PHE A 325 3.87 -11.15 -13.77
C PHE A 325 3.43 -11.98 -14.99
N SER A 326 2.13 -12.23 -15.13
CA SER A 326 1.59 -13.02 -16.23
C SER A 326 1.77 -12.31 -17.57
N ASP A 327 1.62 -10.98 -17.61
CA ASP A 327 1.89 -10.17 -18.81
C ASP A 327 3.35 -10.30 -19.29
N LYS A 328 4.30 -10.39 -18.34
CA LYS A 328 5.74 -10.44 -18.64
C LYS A 328 6.29 -11.84 -18.86
N PHE A 329 5.81 -12.83 -18.12
CA PHE A 329 6.38 -14.18 -18.07
C PHE A 329 5.39 -15.29 -18.47
N GLY A 330 4.15 -14.95 -18.80
CA GLY A 330 3.11 -15.92 -19.16
C GLY A 330 2.88 -16.93 -18.03
N GLU A 331 3.02 -18.22 -18.36
CA GLU A 331 2.82 -19.32 -17.41
C GLU A 331 3.88 -19.40 -16.30
N GLY A 332 5.02 -18.71 -16.43
CA GLY A 332 6.00 -18.60 -15.34
C GLY A 332 7.47 -18.55 -15.77
N ILE A 333 8.35 -18.51 -14.77
CA ILE A 333 9.80 -18.42 -14.97
C ILE A 333 10.42 -19.83 -14.92
N SER A 334 11.09 -20.24 -15.99
CA SER A 334 11.91 -21.46 -15.98
C SER A 334 13.20 -21.24 -15.19
N VAL A 335 13.39 -22.00 -14.12
CA VAL A 335 14.58 -21.98 -13.27
C VAL A 335 15.25 -23.35 -13.34
N LYS A 336 16.56 -23.38 -13.57
CA LYS A 336 17.33 -24.63 -13.60
C LYS A 336 17.75 -25.05 -12.19
N PRO A 337 17.73 -26.34 -11.85
CA PRO A 337 18.28 -26.85 -10.60
C PRO A 337 19.74 -26.41 -10.40
N ASN A 338 20.05 -25.86 -9.23
CA ASN A 338 21.41 -25.54 -8.82
C ASN A 338 22.09 -26.73 -8.13
N LYS A 339 23.40 -26.62 -7.89
CA LYS A 339 24.20 -27.69 -7.27
C LYS A 339 24.07 -27.73 -5.75
N THR A 340 23.63 -26.64 -5.13
CA THR A 340 23.45 -26.58 -3.67
C THR A 340 22.23 -27.39 -3.29
N LYS A 341 22.39 -28.29 -2.33
CA LYS A 341 21.29 -29.11 -1.80
C LYS A 341 20.49 -28.31 -0.78
N LEU A 342 19.18 -28.51 -0.76
CA LEU A 342 18.30 -27.93 0.24
C LEU A 342 18.64 -28.49 1.61
N ARG A 343 18.90 -27.58 2.56
CA ARG A 343 19.04 -27.89 3.98
C ARG A 343 18.00 -27.07 4.72
N LEU A 344 17.14 -27.76 5.45
CA LEU A 344 16.14 -27.13 6.30
C LEU A 344 16.48 -27.45 7.74
N SER A 345 16.45 -26.43 8.57
CA SER A 345 16.66 -26.55 10.00
C SER A 345 15.51 -25.88 10.75
N TYR A 346 15.10 -26.51 11.84
CA TYR A 346 14.06 -26.02 12.73
C TYR A 346 14.69 -25.59 14.07
N ASN A 347 14.37 -24.37 14.49
CA ASN A 347 14.78 -23.83 15.78
C ASN A 347 13.63 -23.95 16.77
N ALA A 348 13.82 -24.78 17.80
CA ALA A 348 12.82 -25.03 18.82
C ALA A 348 12.63 -23.83 19.76
N ALA A 349 11.45 -23.72 20.35
CA ALA A 349 11.20 -22.76 21.44
C ALA A 349 11.83 -23.24 22.75
N SER A 350 11.87 -24.56 22.96
CA SER A 350 12.48 -25.21 24.12
C SER A 350 13.99 -25.07 24.11
N ASN A 351 14.55 -24.55 25.20
CA ASN A 351 15.99 -24.54 25.44
C ASN A 351 16.57 -25.94 25.70
N GLY A 352 15.74 -26.96 25.84
CA GLY A 352 16.15 -28.36 25.98
C GLY A 352 16.29 -29.10 24.65
N VAL A 353 16.14 -28.40 23.52
CA VAL A 353 16.18 -28.99 22.17
C VAL A 353 17.13 -28.18 21.28
N HIS A 354 18.14 -28.84 20.71
CA HIS A 354 19.02 -28.22 19.71
C HIS A 354 18.31 -28.03 18.37
N GLU A 355 18.91 -27.22 17.50
CA GLU A 355 18.47 -27.08 16.10
C GLU A 355 18.29 -28.46 15.43
N VAL A 356 17.14 -28.66 14.78
CA VAL A 356 16.76 -29.94 14.19
C VAL A 356 16.85 -29.87 12.68
N ASP A 357 17.76 -30.65 12.10
CA ASP A 357 17.84 -30.83 10.66
C ASP A 357 16.68 -31.70 10.14
N LEU A 358 16.06 -31.25 9.06
CA LEU A 358 15.05 -31.95 8.28
C LEU A 358 15.67 -32.54 7.02
N GLU A 359 15.62 -33.88 6.91
CA GLU A 359 16.14 -34.61 5.76
C GLU A 359 15.03 -34.81 4.71
N LEU A 360 15.01 -33.97 3.68
CA LEU A 360 14.02 -34.04 2.58
C LEU A 360 14.57 -34.65 1.29
N GLY A 361 15.67 -35.41 1.38
CA GLY A 361 16.35 -36.02 0.25
C GLY A 361 17.23 -35.05 -0.55
N ASP A 362 17.53 -35.41 -1.80
CA ASP A 362 18.51 -34.73 -2.66
C ASP A 362 17.91 -33.58 -3.50
N LEU A 363 17.04 -32.76 -2.88
CA LEU A 363 16.44 -31.60 -3.53
C LEU A 363 17.46 -30.46 -3.72
N PRO A 364 17.41 -29.71 -4.84
CA PRO A 364 18.18 -28.50 -5.02
C PRO A 364 17.66 -27.39 -4.09
N ASP A 365 18.46 -26.35 -3.86
CA ASP A 365 18.03 -25.12 -3.15
C ASP A 365 17.98 -23.91 -4.11
N PRO A 366 16.89 -23.69 -4.84
CA PRO A 366 16.76 -22.54 -5.71
C PRO A 366 16.63 -21.22 -4.93
N SER A 367 16.25 -21.25 -3.64
CA SER A 367 15.90 -20.05 -2.87
C SER A 367 17.07 -19.06 -2.74
N ILE A 368 18.31 -19.56 -2.80
CA ILE A 368 19.55 -18.75 -2.76
C ILE A 368 19.88 -18.04 -4.09
N LEU A 369 19.12 -18.31 -5.16
CA LEU A 369 19.42 -17.76 -6.48
C LEU A 369 18.96 -16.30 -6.59
N LYS A 370 19.92 -15.39 -6.77
CA LYS A 370 19.63 -13.96 -6.99
C LYS A 370 19.08 -13.65 -8.39
N GLY A 371 19.38 -14.49 -9.39
CA GLY A 371 19.02 -14.26 -10.78
C GLY A 371 17.50 -14.16 -11.03
N PRO A 372 16.70 -15.14 -10.57
CA PRO A 372 15.25 -15.08 -10.63
C PRO A 372 14.68 -13.90 -9.83
N ILE A 373 15.16 -13.66 -8.61
CA ILE A 373 14.71 -12.53 -7.78
C ILE A 373 14.90 -11.17 -8.47
N LYS A 374 16.05 -10.93 -9.11
CA LYS A 374 16.29 -9.71 -9.89
C LYS A 374 15.31 -9.49 -11.04
N LYS A 375 14.59 -10.53 -11.49
CA LYS A 375 13.51 -10.40 -12.49
C LYS A 375 12.16 -10.07 -11.87
N LEU A 376 11.95 -10.44 -10.60
CA LEU A 376 10.72 -10.20 -9.84
C LEU A 376 10.67 -8.80 -9.25
N ILE A 377 11.82 -8.28 -8.76
CA ILE A 377 11.91 -6.95 -8.15
C ILE A 377 11.28 -5.85 -9.03
N PRO A 378 11.59 -5.75 -10.35
CA PRO A 378 10.97 -4.71 -11.17
C PRO A 378 9.45 -4.82 -11.32
N ILE A 379 8.88 -6.03 -11.20
CA ILE A 379 7.42 -6.20 -11.19
C ILE A 379 6.86 -5.67 -9.86
N ALA A 380 7.51 -6.02 -8.75
CA ALA A 380 7.10 -5.56 -7.43
C ALA A 380 7.17 -4.03 -7.30
N GLU A 381 8.24 -3.42 -7.81
CA GLU A 381 8.39 -1.95 -7.84
C GLU A 381 7.31 -1.30 -8.70
N GLN A 382 7.02 -1.86 -9.88
CA GLN A 382 5.94 -1.38 -10.73
C GLN A 382 4.58 -1.44 -10.01
N CYS A 383 4.24 -2.58 -9.40
CA CYS A 383 2.98 -2.72 -8.65
C CYS A 383 2.92 -1.76 -7.45
N THR A 384 4.06 -1.51 -6.79
CA THR A 384 4.15 -0.56 -5.68
C THR A 384 3.85 0.86 -6.14
N GLU A 385 4.43 1.28 -7.27
CA GLU A 385 4.22 2.61 -7.84
C GLU A 385 2.76 2.81 -8.26
N GLU A 386 2.18 1.83 -8.96
CA GLU A 386 0.77 1.85 -9.38
C GLU A 386 -0.21 1.93 -8.19
N LEU A 387 0.17 1.41 -7.02
CA LEU A 387 -0.63 1.46 -5.79
C LEU A 387 -0.28 2.63 -4.87
N ASN A 388 0.72 3.46 -5.20
CA ASN A 388 1.23 4.49 -4.29
C ASN A 388 0.13 5.49 -3.89
N SER A 389 -0.64 6.00 -4.86
CA SER A 389 -1.74 6.94 -4.59
C SER A 389 -2.86 6.32 -3.75
N TYR A 390 -3.21 5.07 -4.03
CA TYR A 390 -4.21 4.31 -3.27
C TYR A 390 -3.74 4.06 -1.82
N SER A 391 -2.48 3.65 -1.65
CA SER A 391 -1.88 3.44 -0.33
C SER A 391 -1.81 4.72 0.48
N ARG A 392 -1.42 5.85 -0.14
CA ARG A 392 -1.41 7.17 0.51
C ARG A 392 -2.80 7.58 0.99
N TYR A 393 -3.85 7.27 0.23
CA TYR A 393 -5.23 7.50 0.65
C TYR A 393 -5.58 6.69 1.90
N LEU A 394 -5.35 5.37 1.88
CA LEU A 394 -5.61 4.48 3.02
C LEU A 394 -4.74 4.75 4.25
N GLY A 395 -3.64 5.48 4.10
CA GLY A 395 -2.80 5.92 5.22
C GLY A 395 -3.43 7.02 6.06
N LYS A 396 -4.49 7.69 5.58
CA LYS A 396 -5.14 8.80 6.28
C LYS A 396 -6.17 8.30 7.30
N ALA A 397 -6.29 9.04 8.40
CA ALA A 397 -7.34 8.79 9.39
C ALA A 397 -8.74 8.91 8.74
N ASP A 398 -9.69 8.10 9.23
CA ASP A 398 -11.09 8.06 8.77
C ASP A 398 -11.30 7.71 7.28
N THR A 399 -10.36 7.00 6.65
CA THR A 399 -10.51 6.49 5.27
C THR A 399 -10.79 4.98 5.22
N SER A 400 -11.44 4.52 4.16
CA SER A 400 -11.81 3.13 3.97
C SER A 400 -11.51 2.64 2.56
N ARG A 401 -11.23 1.33 2.43
CA ARG A 401 -11.09 0.64 1.13
C ARG A 401 -12.34 0.72 0.27
N ASN A 402 -13.50 0.90 0.91
CA ASN A 402 -14.81 0.98 0.25
C ASN A 402 -15.20 2.40 -0.18
N ASP A 403 -14.38 3.40 0.11
CA ASP A 403 -14.66 4.77 -0.32
C ASP A 403 -14.58 4.86 -1.85
N ILE A 404 -15.45 5.67 -2.45
CA ILE A 404 -15.38 5.90 -3.90
C ILE A 404 -14.02 6.49 -4.26
N ALA A 405 -13.51 7.43 -3.47
CA ALA A 405 -12.19 8.02 -3.67
C ALA A 405 -11.09 6.96 -3.72
N ALA A 406 -11.15 5.95 -2.84
CA ALA A 406 -10.22 4.82 -2.84
C ALA A 406 -10.36 3.99 -4.12
N LEU A 407 -11.59 3.63 -4.51
CA LEU A 407 -11.86 2.86 -5.74
C LEU A 407 -11.42 3.59 -7.01
N MET A 408 -11.47 4.93 -7.03
CA MET A 408 -10.99 5.71 -8.18
C MET A 408 -9.47 5.70 -8.31
N LEU A 409 -8.74 5.49 -7.22
CA LEU A 409 -7.27 5.45 -7.19
C LEU A 409 -6.70 4.06 -7.52
N LEU A 410 -7.54 3.02 -7.58
CA LEU A 410 -7.11 1.69 -7.98
C LEU A 410 -6.82 1.61 -9.48
N PRO A 411 -5.82 0.82 -9.90
CA PRO A 411 -5.59 0.45 -11.29
C PRO A 411 -6.86 -0.16 -11.92
N LYS A 412 -7.08 0.10 -13.22
CA LYS A 412 -8.27 -0.35 -13.96
C LYS A 412 -8.49 -1.86 -13.87
N GLU A 413 -7.42 -2.64 -13.76
CA GLU A 413 -7.47 -4.10 -13.68
C GLU A 413 -7.93 -4.62 -12.30
N LEU A 414 -7.77 -3.82 -11.24
CA LEU A 414 -8.18 -4.16 -9.87
C LEU A 414 -9.50 -3.54 -9.47
N ALA A 415 -9.77 -2.34 -9.99
CA ALA A 415 -11.10 -1.79 -9.91
C ALA A 415 -12.01 -2.79 -10.64
N ASN A 416 -12.80 -3.57 -9.91
CA ASN A 416 -13.89 -4.36 -10.48
C ASN A 416 -14.96 -3.36 -10.97
N GLU A 417 -14.63 -2.63 -12.04
CA GLU A 417 -15.31 -1.41 -12.50
C GLU A 417 -16.77 -1.67 -12.87
N GLU A 418 -17.08 -2.88 -13.34
CA GLU A 418 -18.44 -3.28 -13.72
C GLU A 418 -19.33 -3.71 -12.54
N ASN A 419 -18.77 -4.01 -11.35
CA ASN A 419 -19.53 -4.63 -10.24
C ASN A 419 -19.34 -3.93 -8.88
N SER A 420 -18.82 -2.70 -8.83
CA SER A 420 -18.75 -1.97 -7.56
C SER A 420 -20.15 -1.54 -7.11
N PRO A 421 -20.67 -2.03 -5.97
CA PRO A 421 -22.00 -1.64 -5.48
C PRO A 421 -22.11 -0.14 -5.23
N VAL A 422 -20.99 0.52 -4.93
CA VAL A 422 -20.94 1.95 -4.64
C VAL A 422 -21.08 2.77 -5.91
N ILE A 423 -20.41 2.37 -7.00
CA ILE A 423 -20.55 3.01 -8.32
C ILE A 423 -21.97 2.77 -8.87
N GLU A 424 -22.53 1.56 -8.70
CA GLU A 424 -23.91 1.28 -9.08
C GLU A 424 -24.92 2.14 -8.31
N THR A 425 -24.71 2.31 -7.01
CA THR A 425 -25.57 3.16 -6.16
C THR A 425 -25.54 4.60 -6.64
N PHE A 426 -24.34 5.14 -6.89
CA PHE A 426 -24.16 6.48 -7.45
C PHE A 426 -24.81 6.59 -8.85
N LYS A 427 -24.62 5.62 -9.73
CA LYS A 427 -25.21 5.59 -11.08
C LYS A 427 -26.73 5.56 -11.02
N SER A 428 -27.32 4.78 -10.11
CA SER A 428 -28.76 4.73 -9.87
C SER A 428 -29.29 6.08 -9.39
N TRP A 429 -28.62 6.70 -8.42
CA TRP A 429 -28.97 8.04 -7.94
C TRP A 429 -28.88 9.08 -9.07
N ALA A 430 -27.78 9.09 -9.83
CA ALA A 430 -27.58 10.02 -10.94
C ALA A 430 -28.69 9.87 -12.00
N ASN A 431 -29.04 8.64 -12.38
CA ASN A 431 -30.14 8.38 -13.33
C ASN A 431 -31.51 8.82 -12.79
N GLN A 432 -31.74 8.71 -11.48
CA GLN A 432 -32.95 9.23 -10.84
C GLN A 432 -33.02 10.77 -10.93
N ILE A 433 -31.91 11.47 -10.68
CA ILE A 433 -31.82 12.93 -10.78
C ILE A 433 -32.01 13.39 -12.24
N ILE A 434 -31.39 12.69 -13.19
CA ILE A 434 -31.55 12.94 -14.64
C ILE A 434 -33.02 12.86 -15.04
N SER A 435 -33.74 11.84 -14.55
CA SER A 435 -35.15 11.61 -14.90
C SER A 435 -36.14 12.54 -14.20
N SER A 436 -35.85 12.96 -12.97
CA SER A 436 -36.80 13.70 -12.12
C SER A 436 -36.62 15.22 -12.12
N ASN A 437 -35.39 15.73 -12.28
CA ASN A 437 -35.07 17.16 -12.18
C ASN A 437 -34.25 17.67 -13.37
N ASN A 438 -34.35 17.02 -14.54
CA ASN A 438 -33.53 17.31 -15.72
C ASN A 438 -32.02 17.34 -15.40
N GLY A 439 -31.58 16.48 -14.47
CA GLY A 439 -30.17 16.39 -14.08
C GLY A 439 -29.70 17.42 -13.06
N LEU A 440 -30.50 18.44 -12.71
CA LEU A 440 -30.08 19.52 -11.82
C LEU A 440 -29.99 19.05 -10.36
N THR A 441 -28.83 19.25 -9.73
CA THR A 441 -28.58 19.01 -8.31
C THR A 441 -27.50 19.96 -7.78
N THR A 442 -27.11 19.83 -6.52
CA THR A 442 -26.05 20.63 -5.91
C THR A 442 -24.73 19.86 -5.85
N VAL A 443 -23.60 20.58 -5.85
CA VAL A 443 -22.29 19.96 -5.65
C VAL A 443 -22.21 19.26 -4.29
N LYS A 444 -22.89 19.78 -3.26
CA LYS A 444 -22.98 19.14 -1.93
C LYS A 444 -23.67 17.80 -2.00
N ASP A 445 -24.83 17.73 -2.66
CA ASP A 445 -25.58 16.47 -2.80
C ASP A 445 -24.77 15.44 -3.59
N PHE A 446 -24.14 15.85 -4.69
CA PHE A 446 -23.21 14.99 -5.43
C PHE A 446 -22.09 14.46 -4.52
N TRP A 447 -21.49 15.34 -3.72
CA TRP A 447 -20.37 14.99 -2.86
C TRP A 447 -20.75 13.96 -1.80
N THR A 448 -21.99 13.96 -1.29
CA THR A 448 -22.44 12.97 -0.30
C THR A 448 -22.30 11.53 -0.78
N HIS A 449 -22.32 11.30 -2.10
CA HIS A 449 -22.14 9.96 -2.67
C HIS A 449 -20.68 9.55 -2.77
N THR A 450 -19.71 10.45 -2.62
CA THR A 450 -18.28 10.10 -2.65
C THR A 450 -17.82 9.32 -1.41
N GLY A 451 -18.61 9.33 -0.33
CA GLY A 451 -18.27 8.73 0.96
C GLY A 451 -17.29 9.56 1.81
N THR A 452 -16.82 10.71 1.31
CA THR A 452 -15.84 11.57 1.99
C THR A 452 -16.51 12.78 2.66
N PRO A 453 -15.94 13.31 3.77
CA PRO A 453 -16.45 14.54 4.37
C PRO A 453 -16.35 15.70 3.37
N LEU A 454 -17.33 16.61 3.45
CA LEU A 454 -17.38 17.76 2.56
C LEU A 454 -16.14 18.65 2.78
N PRO A 455 -15.33 18.91 1.73
CA PRO A 455 -14.11 19.69 1.87
C PRO A 455 -14.42 21.16 2.17
N LYS A 456 -13.48 21.90 2.77
CA LYS A 456 -13.66 23.33 3.05
C LYS A 456 -13.67 24.20 1.78
N ALA A 457 -12.97 23.74 0.73
CA ALA A 457 -12.89 24.37 -0.58
C ALA A 457 -12.77 23.29 -1.67
N PHE A 458 -13.16 23.62 -2.90
CA PHE A 458 -13.00 22.74 -4.07
C PHE A 458 -11.77 23.19 -4.86
N ASN A 459 -10.71 22.39 -4.83
CA ASN A 459 -9.46 22.66 -5.51
C ASN A 459 -9.40 21.80 -6.78
N LYS A 460 -8.22 21.72 -7.43
CA LYS A 460 -8.02 20.90 -8.63
C LYS A 460 -8.35 19.42 -8.39
N LYS A 461 -7.92 18.87 -7.25
CA LYS A 461 -8.11 17.46 -6.87
C LYS A 461 -9.59 17.10 -6.74
N GLU A 462 -10.39 17.95 -6.09
CA GLU A 462 -11.83 17.73 -5.90
C GLU A 462 -12.60 17.81 -7.23
N ASN A 463 -12.23 18.74 -8.10
CA ASN A 463 -12.83 18.85 -9.44
C ASN A 463 -12.50 17.62 -10.31
N GLU A 464 -11.26 17.13 -10.27
CA GLU A 464 -10.85 15.90 -10.97
C GLU A 464 -11.58 14.68 -10.41
N LEU A 465 -11.75 14.57 -9.09
CA LEU A 465 -12.49 13.47 -8.47
C LEU A 465 -13.95 13.43 -8.91
N VAL A 466 -14.64 14.58 -8.95
CA VAL A 466 -16.04 14.67 -9.43
C VAL A 466 -16.13 14.26 -10.89
N ALA A 467 -15.23 14.77 -11.74
CA ALA A 467 -15.21 14.44 -13.16
C ALA A 467 -14.92 12.96 -13.43
N ASN A 468 -13.97 12.37 -12.67
CA ASN A 468 -13.61 10.97 -12.79
C ASN A 468 -14.72 10.05 -12.29
N LEU A 469 -15.35 10.35 -11.15
CA LEU A 469 -16.48 9.59 -10.63
C LEU A 469 -17.64 9.55 -11.62
N ALA A 470 -18.01 10.71 -12.15
CA ALA A 470 -19.09 10.79 -13.14
C ALA A 470 -18.74 10.00 -14.40
N ALA A 471 -17.52 10.17 -14.94
CA ALA A 471 -17.06 9.42 -16.11
C ALA A 471 -17.06 7.90 -15.88
N LYS A 472 -16.59 7.42 -14.72
CA LYS A 472 -16.62 6.00 -14.34
C LYS A 472 -18.04 5.45 -14.26
N ALA A 473 -19.01 6.28 -13.85
CA ALA A 473 -20.42 5.90 -13.81
C ALA A 473 -21.16 6.06 -15.16
N GLU A 474 -20.44 6.43 -16.24
CA GLU A 474 -20.99 6.78 -17.56
C GLU A 474 -21.96 7.97 -17.54
N ILE A 475 -21.79 8.86 -16.56
CA ILE A 475 -22.57 10.08 -16.36
C ILE A 475 -21.74 11.29 -16.80
N GLY A 476 -22.34 12.17 -17.59
CA GLY A 476 -21.76 13.47 -17.92
C GLY A 476 -22.11 14.51 -16.86
N ILE A 477 -21.21 15.49 -16.68
CA ILE A 477 -21.43 16.61 -15.77
C ILE A 477 -21.34 17.95 -16.51
N ALA A 478 -22.12 18.92 -16.05
CA ALA A 478 -22.00 20.31 -16.46
C ALA A 478 -22.03 21.23 -15.22
N PRO A 479 -21.04 22.10 -15.02
CA PRO A 479 -19.87 22.31 -15.86
C PRO A 479 -18.86 21.17 -15.69
N ASP A 480 -18.10 20.92 -16.75
CA ASP A 480 -16.94 20.04 -16.75
C ASP A 480 -15.75 20.93 -17.11
N GLN A 481 -14.73 20.97 -16.26
CA GLN A 481 -13.58 21.84 -16.49
C GLN A 481 -12.87 21.52 -17.82
N ARG A 482 -12.89 20.25 -18.26
CA ARG A 482 -12.22 19.76 -19.47
C ARG A 482 -12.87 20.30 -20.74
N PHE A 483 -14.20 20.46 -20.74
CA PHE A 483 -14.97 20.77 -21.95
C PHE A 483 -15.68 22.13 -21.89
N HIS A 484 -16.14 22.55 -20.72
CA HIS A 484 -16.93 23.77 -20.53
C HIS A 484 -16.10 24.96 -20.02
N HIS A 485 -14.83 24.73 -19.68
CA HIS A 485 -13.90 25.73 -19.14
C HIS A 485 -14.47 26.50 -17.93
N ALA A 486 -15.17 25.80 -17.05
CA ALA A 486 -15.74 26.33 -15.82
C ALA A 486 -15.47 25.37 -14.66
N LYS A 487 -15.00 25.91 -13.53
CA LYS A 487 -14.70 25.16 -12.29
C LYS A 487 -15.95 25.08 -11.41
N LEU A 488 -16.11 23.98 -10.69
CA LEU A 488 -17.16 23.82 -9.68
C LEU A 488 -16.74 24.47 -8.36
N LYS A 489 -17.68 25.13 -7.69
CA LYS A 489 -17.55 25.54 -6.29
C LYS A 489 -18.50 24.74 -5.41
N ILE A 490 -18.20 24.69 -4.12
CA ILE A 490 -18.95 23.91 -3.14
C ILE A 490 -20.43 24.29 -3.02
N ASP A 491 -20.77 25.56 -3.23
CA ASP A 491 -22.14 26.08 -3.17
C ASP A 491 -22.81 26.17 -4.55
N ASP A 492 -22.14 25.70 -5.61
CA ASP A 492 -22.70 25.75 -6.96
C ASP A 492 -23.65 24.58 -7.24
N ASN A 493 -24.49 24.77 -8.25
CA ASN A 493 -25.27 23.71 -8.86
C ASN A 493 -24.39 22.89 -9.82
N ILE A 494 -24.78 21.65 -10.06
CA ILE A 494 -24.20 20.75 -11.07
C ILE A 494 -25.35 20.07 -11.82
N VAL A 495 -25.18 19.87 -13.13
CA VAL A 495 -26.16 19.17 -13.97
C VAL A 495 -25.57 17.86 -14.44
N LEU A 496 -26.26 16.76 -14.13
CA LEU A 496 -25.94 15.41 -14.57
C LEU A 496 -26.66 15.09 -15.87
N PHE A 497 -26.04 14.35 -16.78
CA PHE A 497 -26.70 13.91 -18.01
C PHE A 497 -26.20 12.54 -18.45
N SER A 498 -27.01 11.85 -19.26
CA SER A 498 -26.70 10.54 -19.81
C SER A 498 -27.16 10.46 -21.28
N PRO A 499 -26.41 9.81 -22.19
CA PRO A 499 -25.06 9.29 -21.97
C PRO A 499 -24.06 10.43 -21.72
N GLY A 500 -23.07 10.18 -20.86
CA GLY A 500 -21.99 11.12 -20.56
C GLY A 500 -20.98 11.29 -21.70
N HIS A 501 -19.91 12.05 -21.43
CA HIS A 501 -18.76 12.13 -22.32
C HIS A 501 -18.01 10.79 -22.29
N GLY A 502 -17.88 10.13 -23.45
CA GLY A 502 -17.10 8.89 -23.56
C GLY A 502 -15.58 9.13 -23.43
N GLU A 503 -14.80 8.06 -23.30
CA GLU A 503 -13.33 8.11 -23.12
C GLU A 503 -12.60 8.88 -24.24
N PHE A 504 -13.16 8.91 -25.44
CA PHE A 504 -12.59 9.57 -26.63
C PHE A 504 -13.38 10.81 -27.06
N PHE A 505 -14.10 11.47 -26.15
CA PHE A 505 -14.82 12.69 -26.48
C PHE A 505 -13.85 13.86 -26.72
N GLU A 506 -13.87 14.40 -27.93
CA GLU A 506 -13.13 15.62 -28.29
C GLU A 506 -14.12 16.71 -28.74
N PRO A 507 -14.12 17.89 -28.10
CA PRO A 507 -15.04 18.97 -28.47
C PRO A 507 -14.68 19.53 -29.85
N SER A 508 -15.66 19.57 -30.76
CA SER A 508 -15.48 20.22 -32.06
C SER A 508 -15.36 21.75 -31.93
N SER A 509 -14.87 22.40 -32.98
CA SER A 509 -14.93 23.87 -33.06
C SER A 509 -16.36 24.40 -32.89
N ALA A 510 -17.34 23.73 -33.50
CA ALA A 510 -18.75 24.08 -33.38
C ALA A 510 -19.25 24.00 -31.93
N PHE A 511 -18.84 22.97 -31.18
CA PHE A 511 -19.16 22.85 -29.75
C PHE A 511 -18.65 24.04 -28.93
N ASN A 512 -17.39 24.44 -29.14
CA ASN A 512 -16.81 25.58 -28.42
C ASN A 512 -17.54 26.89 -28.75
N GLN A 513 -17.93 27.10 -30.01
CA GLN A 513 -18.69 28.28 -30.44
C GLN A 513 -20.08 28.32 -29.81
N VAL A 514 -20.82 27.21 -29.86
CA VAL A 514 -22.16 27.15 -29.30
C VAL A 514 -22.11 27.25 -27.77
N SER A 515 -21.14 26.61 -27.11
CA SER A 515 -20.90 26.76 -25.66
C SER A 515 -20.74 28.22 -25.27
N LEU A 516 -20.00 28.98 -26.07
CA LEU A 516 -19.81 30.39 -25.85
C LEU A 516 -21.08 31.22 -26.09
N ALA A 517 -21.78 30.93 -27.19
CA ALA A 517 -23.06 31.56 -27.52
C ALA A 517 -24.08 31.35 -26.39
N ILE A 518 -24.14 30.15 -25.83
CA ILE A 518 -24.96 29.79 -24.67
C ILE A 518 -24.53 30.56 -23.41
N ARG A 519 -23.23 30.72 -23.17
CA ARG A 519 -22.73 31.50 -22.03
C ARG A 519 -23.22 32.95 -22.04
N LEU A 520 -23.21 33.58 -23.21
CA LEU A 520 -23.68 34.95 -23.43
C LEU A 520 -25.21 35.04 -23.38
N GLY A 521 -25.89 34.11 -24.05
CA GLY A 521 -27.34 34.07 -24.07
C GLY A 521 -27.98 33.83 -22.70
N ALA A 522 -27.40 32.94 -21.90
CA ALA A 522 -27.83 32.72 -20.54
C ALA A 522 -27.60 33.95 -19.65
N MET A 523 -26.57 34.77 -19.90
CA MET A 523 -26.36 36.03 -19.18
C MET A 523 -27.46 37.06 -19.51
N VAL A 524 -27.91 37.11 -20.76
CA VAL A 524 -29.07 37.94 -21.17
C VAL A 524 -30.31 37.48 -20.41
N ALA A 525 -30.62 36.18 -20.48
CA ALA A 525 -31.84 35.59 -19.94
C ALA A 525 -31.92 35.57 -18.39
N THR A 526 -30.81 35.81 -17.68
CA THR A 526 -30.76 35.76 -16.20
C THR A 526 -30.57 37.13 -15.55
N ILE A 527 -30.52 38.20 -16.33
CA ILE A 527 -30.10 39.53 -15.82
C ILE A 527 -31.08 40.16 -14.82
N ASP A 528 -32.36 39.80 -14.89
CA ASP A 528 -33.39 40.25 -13.96
C ASP A 528 -33.76 39.19 -12.90
N GLY A 529 -33.08 38.04 -12.93
CA GLY A 529 -33.32 36.92 -12.04
C GLY A 529 -34.50 36.02 -12.41
N ASN A 530 -35.18 36.24 -13.56
CA ASN A 530 -36.31 35.42 -13.98
C ASN A 530 -36.21 35.04 -15.47
N VAL A 531 -35.84 33.79 -15.75
CA VAL A 531 -35.65 33.28 -17.12
C VAL A 531 -36.99 33.10 -17.83
N ASP A 532 -37.18 33.80 -18.97
CA ASP A 532 -38.39 33.63 -19.78
C ASP A 532 -38.38 32.30 -20.56
N HIS A 533 -39.56 31.72 -20.77
CA HIS A 533 -39.69 30.44 -21.47
C HIS A 533 -39.27 30.51 -22.94
N HIS A 534 -39.57 31.63 -23.62
CA HIS A 534 -39.21 31.86 -25.03
C HIS A 534 -37.70 32.05 -25.20
N GLU A 535 -37.02 32.74 -24.29
CA GLU A 535 -35.56 32.88 -24.29
C GLU A 535 -34.88 31.52 -24.12
N LYS A 536 -35.37 30.70 -23.18
CA LYS A 536 -34.88 29.32 -22.99
C LYS A 536 -35.06 28.47 -24.25
N ILE A 537 -36.22 28.55 -24.91
CA ILE A 537 -36.48 27.83 -26.16
C ILE A 537 -35.54 28.30 -27.27
N ALA A 538 -35.29 29.61 -27.39
CA ALA A 538 -34.37 30.15 -28.40
C ALA A 538 -32.95 29.60 -28.21
N LEU A 539 -32.46 29.54 -26.97
CA LEU A 539 -31.15 28.97 -26.65
C LEU A 539 -31.08 27.45 -26.91
N GLN A 540 -32.14 26.71 -26.60
CA GLN A 540 -32.23 25.28 -26.94
C GLN A 540 -32.30 25.04 -28.46
N THR A 541 -32.98 25.93 -29.19
CA THR A 541 -33.10 25.86 -30.65
C THR A 541 -31.73 26.03 -31.30
N LEU A 542 -30.90 26.95 -30.79
CA LEU A 542 -29.51 27.16 -31.23
C LEU A 542 -28.68 25.87 -31.14
N ILE A 543 -28.84 25.09 -30.07
CA ILE A 543 -28.12 23.83 -29.89
C ILE A 543 -28.68 22.74 -30.80
N ASN A 544 -30.02 22.59 -30.82
CA ASN A 544 -30.66 21.44 -31.44
C ASN A 544 -30.66 21.49 -32.98
N HIS A 545 -30.70 22.70 -33.57
CA HIS A 545 -30.73 22.90 -35.02
C HIS A 545 -29.35 23.10 -35.67
N ASP A 546 -28.26 23.06 -34.89
CA ASP A 546 -26.92 23.07 -35.48
C ASP A 546 -26.58 21.67 -36.01
N ASP A 547 -26.47 21.53 -37.33
CA ASP A 547 -26.13 20.28 -38.01
C ASP A 547 -24.65 19.90 -37.86
N LYS A 548 -23.80 20.82 -37.41
CA LYS A 548 -22.36 20.59 -37.19
C LYS A 548 -22.08 19.95 -35.83
N LEU A 549 -23.05 19.93 -34.92
CA LEU A 549 -22.94 19.30 -33.60
C LEU A 549 -23.37 17.83 -33.64
N SER A 550 -22.55 16.96 -33.06
CA SER A 550 -22.90 15.56 -32.80
C SER A 550 -24.00 15.44 -31.72
N PRO A 551 -24.72 14.30 -31.65
CA PRO A 551 -25.72 14.07 -30.60
C PRO A 551 -25.16 14.20 -29.17
N SER A 552 -23.93 13.71 -28.94
CA SER A 552 -23.26 13.80 -27.63
C SER A 552 -22.93 15.25 -27.26
N GLU A 553 -22.46 16.04 -28.23
CA GLU A 553 -22.22 17.48 -28.05
C GLU A 553 -23.51 18.24 -27.75
N LYS A 554 -24.60 17.94 -28.46
CA LYS A 554 -25.93 18.52 -28.19
C LYS A 554 -26.39 18.20 -26.77
N ASN A 555 -26.18 16.97 -26.29
CA ASN A 555 -26.55 16.58 -24.93
C ASN A 555 -25.76 17.38 -23.88
N SER A 556 -24.43 17.43 -24.05
CA SER A 556 -23.52 18.20 -23.18
C SER A 556 -23.87 19.69 -23.14
N LEU A 557 -24.16 20.31 -24.29
CA LEU A 557 -24.53 21.73 -24.37
C LEU A 557 -25.89 22.02 -23.76
N ASN A 558 -26.86 21.12 -23.86
CA ASN A 558 -28.16 21.27 -23.19
C ASN A 558 -28.02 21.18 -21.66
N ALA A 559 -27.16 20.28 -21.16
CA ALA A 559 -26.82 20.23 -19.74
C ALA A 559 -26.09 21.51 -19.29
N TYR A 560 -25.15 22.01 -20.10
CA TYR A 560 -24.44 23.26 -19.84
C TYR A 560 -25.36 24.48 -19.82
N LEU A 561 -26.31 24.57 -20.75
CA LEU A 561 -27.34 25.61 -20.75
C LEU A 561 -28.18 25.55 -19.47
N THR A 562 -28.63 24.35 -19.08
CA THR A 562 -29.40 24.15 -17.85
C THR A 562 -28.61 24.60 -16.62
N TRP A 563 -27.32 24.29 -16.57
CA TRP A 563 -26.44 24.76 -15.50
C TRP A 563 -26.33 26.29 -15.51
N ARG A 564 -26.04 26.91 -16.67
CA ARG A 564 -25.86 28.37 -16.79
C ARG A 564 -27.09 29.18 -16.38
N LEU A 565 -28.29 28.67 -16.66
CA LEU A 565 -29.54 29.32 -16.26
C LEU A 565 -29.80 29.25 -14.75
N ASN A 566 -29.15 28.33 -14.03
CA ASN A 566 -29.33 28.11 -12.59
C ASN A 566 -28.06 28.42 -11.76
N ALA A 567 -27.01 28.96 -12.39
CA ALA A 567 -25.75 29.30 -11.73
C ALA A 567 -25.68 30.81 -11.43
N PRO A 568 -24.96 31.24 -10.38
CA PRO A 568 -24.81 32.66 -10.08
C PRO A 568 -24.09 33.41 -11.23
N VAL A 569 -24.62 34.58 -11.60
CA VAL A 569 -24.10 35.38 -12.70
C VAL A 569 -22.72 35.95 -12.35
N ASN A 570 -21.65 35.43 -12.96
CA ASN A 570 -20.31 36.00 -12.84
C ASN A 570 -20.02 36.95 -14.01
N ASN A 571 -19.99 38.26 -13.74
CA ASN A 571 -19.66 39.32 -14.70
C ASN A 571 -18.18 39.72 -14.69
N THR A 572 -17.36 39.08 -13.85
CA THR A 572 -15.96 39.50 -13.59
C THR A 572 -15.09 39.24 -14.82
N GLY A 573 -14.36 40.26 -15.27
CA GLY A 573 -13.41 40.17 -16.40
C GLY A 573 -14.01 40.29 -17.81
N LEU A 574 -15.34 40.25 -17.99
CA LEU A 574 -15.97 40.35 -19.32
C LEU A 574 -15.74 41.73 -19.96
N LYS A 575 -15.85 42.81 -19.17
CA LYS A 575 -15.65 44.19 -19.65
C LYS A 575 -14.27 44.41 -20.27
N ALA A 576 -13.22 43.95 -19.59
CA ALA A 576 -11.84 44.06 -20.07
C ALA A 576 -11.56 43.24 -21.35
N ARG A 577 -12.37 42.21 -21.62
CA ARG A 577 -12.29 41.42 -22.85
C ARG A 577 -13.04 42.07 -23.99
N ILE A 578 -14.20 42.68 -23.71
CA ILE A 578 -14.99 43.42 -24.71
C ILE A 578 -14.27 44.68 -25.18
N GLU A 579 -13.51 45.34 -24.30
CA GLU A 579 -12.63 46.47 -24.66
C GLU A 579 -11.50 46.09 -25.63
N LYS A 580 -11.12 44.80 -25.73
CA LYS A 580 -10.11 44.30 -26.68
C LYS A 580 -10.69 43.96 -28.06
N LEU A 581 -12.00 44.10 -28.26
CA LEU A 581 -12.69 43.71 -29.50
C LEU A 581 -12.59 44.78 -30.57
N SER A 582 -12.50 44.33 -31.82
CA SER A 582 -12.66 45.20 -32.98
C SER A 582 -14.13 45.59 -33.19
N VAL A 583 -14.37 46.72 -33.86
CA VAL A 583 -15.71 47.28 -34.11
C VAL A 583 -16.70 46.27 -34.74
N PRO A 584 -16.33 45.43 -35.73
CA PRO A 584 -17.24 44.42 -36.28
C PRO A 584 -17.66 43.34 -35.28
N GLN A 585 -16.77 42.97 -34.36
CA GLN A 585 -17.01 41.92 -33.35
C GLN A 585 -18.00 42.39 -32.29
N VAL A 586 -17.89 43.66 -31.88
CA VAL A 586 -18.82 44.30 -30.96
C VAL A 586 -20.22 44.38 -31.59
N GLU A 587 -20.31 44.70 -32.88
CA GLU A 587 -21.59 44.78 -33.60
C GLU A 587 -22.29 43.41 -33.71
N PHE A 588 -21.53 42.35 -34.00
CA PHE A 588 -22.06 40.98 -34.00
C PHE A 588 -22.57 40.55 -32.62
N LEU A 589 -21.79 40.81 -31.56
CA LEU A 589 -22.17 40.50 -30.19
C LEU A 589 -23.49 41.18 -29.80
N LYS A 590 -23.64 42.46 -30.15
CA LYS A 590 -24.89 43.22 -29.93
C LYS A 590 -26.07 42.58 -30.64
N ARG A 591 -25.93 42.24 -31.92
CA ARG A 591 -26.99 41.59 -32.71
C ARG A 591 -27.37 40.22 -32.14
N PHE A 592 -26.39 39.44 -31.70
CA PHE A 592 -26.62 38.15 -31.08
C PHE A 592 -27.39 38.28 -29.75
N MET A 593 -26.99 39.20 -28.88
CA MET A 593 -27.70 39.49 -27.63
C MET A 593 -29.14 39.94 -27.88
N LEU A 594 -29.34 40.83 -28.84
CA LEU A 594 -30.67 41.29 -29.26
C LEU A 594 -31.53 40.15 -29.83
N SER A 595 -30.92 39.19 -30.54
CA SER A 595 -31.65 38.04 -31.09
C SER A 595 -32.21 37.10 -30.02
N ILE A 596 -31.58 37.05 -28.85
CA ILE A 596 -31.99 36.22 -27.72
C ILE A 596 -32.98 36.97 -26.84
N ALA A 597 -32.70 38.22 -26.50
CA ALA A 597 -33.59 39.06 -25.70
C ALA A 597 -34.96 39.30 -26.37
N LEU A 598 -35.00 39.29 -27.71
CA LEU A 598 -36.23 39.51 -28.50
C LEU A 598 -36.81 38.21 -29.07
N ALA A 599 -36.57 37.08 -28.41
CA ALA A 599 -37.02 35.76 -28.87
C ALA A 599 -38.55 35.62 -28.95
N ASP A 600 -39.29 36.31 -28.08
CA ASP A 600 -40.76 36.27 -28.02
C ASP A 600 -41.42 37.25 -29.03
N GLY A 601 -40.62 38.08 -29.70
CA GLY A 601 -41.05 39.05 -30.71
C GLY A 601 -41.73 40.30 -30.15
N LYS A 602 -41.73 40.52 -28.83
CA LYS A 602 -42.23 41.75 -28.20
C LYS A 602 -41.04 42.57 -27.69
N ILE A 603 -41.28 43.87 -27.53
CA ILE A 603 -40.30 44.79 -26.95
C ILE A 603 -41.07 45.49 -25.84
N ASP A 604 -40.87 45.06 -24.61
CA ASP A 604 -41.43 45.71 -23.45
C ASP A 604 -40.43 46.69 -22.79
N ALA A 605 -40.92 47.53 -21.88
CA ALA A 605 -40.07 48.51 -21.19
C ALA A 605 -39.13 47.86 -20.14
N SER A 606 -39.38 46.60 -19.78
CA SER A 606 -38.55 45.78 -18.88
C SER A 606 -37.29 45.31 -19.62
N GLU A 607 -37.47 44.76 -20.82
CA GLU A 607 -36.45 44.21 -21.72
C GLU A 607 -35.49 45.28 -22.19
N ILE A 608 -35.99 46.47 -22.57
CA ILE A 608 -35.11 47.59 -22.91
C ILE A 608 -34.20 47.92 -21.72
N LYS A 609 -34.74 47.95 -20.49
CA LYS A 609 -33.93 48.22 -19.28
C LYS A 609 -32.95 47.08 -18.98
N GLN A 610 -33.30 45.83 -19.28
CA GLN A 610 -32.42 44.66 -19.14
C GLN A 610 -31.24 44.77 -20.12
N ILE A 611 -31.50 45.06 -21.40
CA ILE A 611 -30.46 45.25 -22.42
C ILE A 611 -29.58 46.47 -22.08
N GLU A 612 -30.16 47.56 -21.58
CA GLU A 612 -29.40 48.72 -21.09
C GLU A 612 -28.46 48.39 -19.92
N LYS A 613 -28.92 47.58 -18.96
CA LYS A 613 -28.07 47.07 -17.86
C LYS A 613 -26.96 46.17 -18.38
N LEU A 614 -27.27 45.32 -19.36
CA LEU A 614 -26.29 44.44 -20.00
C LEU A 614 -25.24 45.24 -20.78
N TYR A 615 -25.65 46.24 -21.57
CA TYR A 615 -24.70 47.13 -22.26
C TYR A 615 -23.77 47.80 -21.25
N THR A 616 -24.33 48.29 -20.14
CA THR A 616 -23.53 48.90 -19.06
C THR A 616 -22.56 47.90 -18.41
N SER A 617 -23.00 46.66 -18.13
CA SER A 617 -22.15 45.63 -17.50
C SER A 617 -21.04 45.14 -18.43
N LEU A 618 -21.26 45.20 -19.74
CA LEU A 618 -20.31 44.83 -20.78
C LEU A 618 -19.39 45.99 -21.22
N GLY A 619 -19.63 47.23 -20.76
CA GLY A 619 -18.87 48.41 -21.14
C GLY A 619 -19.31 49.09 -22.45
N LEU A 620 -20.49 48.75 -22.97
CA LEU A 620 -21.10 49.33 -24.16
C LEU A 620 -21.96 50.56 -23.80
N ASP A 621 -22.11 51.49 -24.74
CA ASP A 621 -22.91 52.70 -24.51
C ASP A 621 -24.41 52.38 -24.48
N LYS A 622 -25.01 52.57 -23.30
CA LYS A 622 -26.45 52.45 -23.04
C LYS A 622 -27.31 53.26 -24.03
N SER A 623 -26.82 54.40 -24.52
CA SER A 623 -27.59 55.28 -25.42
C SER A 623 -27.92 54.62 -26.78
N LEU A 624 -27.12 53.63 -27.18
CA LEU A 624 -27.25 52.93 -28.47
C LEU A 624 -28.28 51.81 -28.45
N VAL A 625 -28.82 51.43 -27.29
CA VAL A 625 -29.75 50.29 -27.20
C VAL A 625 -30.99 50.48 -28.08
N THR A 626 -31.56 51.70 -28.09
CA THR A 626 -32.77 51.97 -28.89
C THR A 626 -32.49 51.99 -30.39
N SER A 627 -31.32 52.52 -30.81
CA SER A 627 -30.90 52.48 -32.21
C SER A 627 -30.57 51.06 -32.67
N ASP A 628 -29.92 50.27 -31.82
CA ASP A 628 -29.47 48.91 -32.13
C ASP A 628 -30.68 47.95 -32.20
N ILE A 629 -31.69 48.12 -31.34
CA ILE A 629 -32.98 47.43 -31.45
C ILE A 629 -33.71 47.82 -32.76
N HIS A 630 -33.75 49.11 -33.10
CA HIS A 630 -34.40 49.57 -34.34
C HIS A 630 -33.68 49.06 -35.59
N ALA A 631 -32.34 49.03 -35.58
CA ALA A 631 -31.54 48.48 -36.67
C ALA A 631 -31.76 46.98 -36.82
N PHE A 632 -31.78 46.23 -35.71
CA PHE A 632 -32.03 44.79 -35.70
C PHE A 632 -33.43 44.43 -36.21
N THR A 633 -34.47 45.12 -35.72
CA THR A 633 -35.86 44.90 -36.16
C THR A 633 -36.10 45.32 -37.61
N SER A 634 -35.48 46.41 -38.07
CA SER A 634 -35.54 46.86 -39.47
C SER A 634 -34.86 45.88 -40.42
N SER A 635 -33.79 45.20 -39.97
CA SER A 635 -33.09 44.17 -40.76
C SER A 635 -33.87 42.85 -40.90
N LYS A 636 -34.88 42.61 -40.05
CA LYS A 636 -35.74 41.40 -40.06
C LYS A 636 -37.06 41.56 -40.83
N GLN A 637 -37.30 42.66 -41.55
CA GLN A 637 -38.51 42.81 -42.37
C GLN A 637 -38.59 41.71 -43.45
N PRO A 638 -39.69 40.94 -43.54
CA PRO A 638 -39.89 40.01 -44.65
C PRO A 638 -40.09 40.84 -45.93
N ILE A 639 -39.37 40.48 -46.99
CA ILE A 639 -39.51 41.09 -48.31
C ILE A 639 -40.94 40.80 -48.80
N SER A 640 -41.87 41.71 -48.54
CA SER A 640 -43.23 41.63 -49.04
C SER A 640 -43.19 41.92 -50.53
N ALA A 641 -43.36 40.86 -51.33
CA ALA A 641 -43.30 40.88 -52.78
C ALA A 641 -44.46 41.72 -53.36
N THR A 642 -44.13 42.86 -53.96
CA THR A 642 -45.05 43.63 -54.80
C THR A 642 -45.11 42.98 -56.20
N SER A 643 -46.25 42.34 -56.48
CA SER A 643 -46.88 42.01 -57.78
C SER A 643 -46.06 42.00 -59.09
N LYS A 644 -46.09 40.85 -59.78
CA LYS A 644 -46.67 40.72 -61.13
C LYS A 644 -46.88 39.26 -61.54
N GLU A 645 -48.06 38.99 -62.09
CA GLU A 645 -48.45 37.72 -62.71
C GLU A 645 -47.47 37.30 -63.81
N ALA A 646 -46.92 36.09 -63.69
CA ALA A 646 -46.54 35.24 -64.81
C ALA A 646 -46.39 33.79 -64.34
N SER A 647 -47.30 32.94 -64.84
CA SER A 647 -47.20 31.49 -65.06
C SER A 647 -46.28 30.64 -64.16
N ILE A 648 -46.91 29.76 -63.40
CA ILE A 648 -46.31 28.59 -62.78
C ILE A 648 -45.73 27.69 -63.88
N ASP A 649 -44.42 27.44 -63.81
CA ASP A 649 -43.84 26.19 -64.28
C ASP A 649 -42.94 25.60 -63.18
N LYS A 650 -43.20 24.33 -62.84
CA LYS A 650 -42.48 23.60 -61.80
C LYS A 650 -41.09 23.22 -62.31
N SER A 651 -40.14 23.16 -61.36
CA SER A 651 -38.84 22.48 -61.39
C SER A 651 -37.58 23.30 -61.72
N THR A 652 -37.20 24.23 -60.85
CA THR A 652 -35.83 24.26 -60.29
C THR A 652 -35.79 25.15 -59.06
N PHE A 653 -35.61 24.58 -57.87
CA PHE A 653 -35.18 25.36 -56.70
C PHE A 653 -33.67 25.58 -56.86
N GLN A 654 -33.27 26.73 -57.38
CA GLN A 654 -31.86 27.13 -57.39
C GLN A 654 -31.57 27.88 -56.10
N LEU A 655 -30.83 27.22 -55.22
CA LEU A 655 -30.13 27.85 -54.11
C LEU A 655 -29.15 28.86 -54.70
N ASP A 656 -29.29 30.14 -54.36
CA ASP A 656 -28.33 31.16 -54.75
C ASP A 656 -27.05 30.94 -53.93
N GLU A 657 -26.08 30.28 -54.56
CA GLU A 657 -24.79 29.89 -53.99
C GLU A 657 -24.00 31.10 -53.49
N GLY A 658 -24.26 32.31 -54.04
CA GLY A 658 -23.68 33.56 -53.55
C GLY A 658 -24.25 34.01 -52.21
N ILE A 659 -25.57 33.82 -51.98
CA ILE A 659 -26.22 34.16 -50.71
C ILE A 659 -25.85 33.15 -49.61
N LEU A 660 -25.71 31.87 -49.97
CA LEU A 660 -25.20 30.86 -49.04
C LEU A 660 -23.74 31.05 -48.67
N ALA A 661 -22.89 31.39 -49.64
CA ALA A 661 -21.48 31.69 -49.38
C ALA A 661 -21.31 32.94 -48.50
N ILE A 662 -22.18 33.95 -48.63
CA ILE A 662 -22.19 35.13 -47.76
C ILE A 662 -22.66 34.77 -46.35
N HIS A 663 -23.74 34.00 -46.20
CA HIS A 663 -24.21 33.57 -44.89
C HIS A 663 -23.22 32.60 -44.20
N GLU A 664 -22.50 31.78 -44.96
CA GLU A 664 -21.47 30.85 -44.49
C GLU A 664 -20.13 31.56 -44.18
N SER A 665 -19.75 32.61 -44.92
CA SER A 665 -18.59 33.44 -44.57
C SER A 665 -18.87 34.33 -43.37
N ASP A 666 -20.05 34.95 -43.29
CA ASP A 666 -20.44 35.79 -42.16
C ASP A 666 -20.55 34.97 -40.86
N THR A 667 -20.96 33.70 -40.94
CA THR A 667 -20.92 32.78 -39.78
C THR A 667 -19.52 32.27 -39.46
N ASN A 668 -18.64 32.06 -40.45
CA ASN A 668 -17.26 31.60 -40.22
C ASN A 668 -16.33 32.72 -39.71
N ASP A 669 -16.51 33.97 -40.16
CA ASP A 669 -15.76 35.12 -39.67
C ASP A 669 -16.21 35.51 -38.26
N ALA A 670 -17.52 35.51 -37.98
CA ALA A 670 -18.03 35.66 -36.61
C ALA A 670 -17.50 34.58 -35.65
N LYS A 671 -17.22 33.38 -36.19
CA LYS A 671 -16.73 32.19 -35.49
C LYS A 671 -15.25 32.27 -35.10
N SER A 672 -14.37 32.64 -36.02
CA SER A 672 -12.96 32.94 -35.69
C SER A 672 -12.84 34.13 -34.73
N MET A 673 -13.76 35.09 -34.88
CA MET A 673 -13.81 36.27 -34.04
C MET A 673 -14.26 35.99 -32.61
N LEU A 674 -15.28 35.15 -32.39
CA LEU A 674 -15.75 34.75 -31.05
C LEU A 674 -14.71 33.92 -30.28
N GLU A 675 -13.96 33.06 -30.97
CA GLU A 675 -12.84 32.31 -30.39
C GLU A 675 -11.75 33.26 -29.85
N SER A 676 -11.46 34.37 -30.54
CA SER A 676 -10.47 35.37 -30.07
C SER A 676 -10.87 36.13 -28.79
N ILE A 677 -12.18 36.23 -28.49
CA ILE A 677 -12.70 36.93 -27.30
C ILE A 677 -12.55 36.07 -26.03
N PHE A 678 -12.49 34.74 -26.20
CA PHE A 678 -12.60 33.77 -25.09
C PHE A 678 -11.52 32.69 -25.07
N ALA A 679 -10.54 32.72 -25.97
CA ALA A 679 -9.30 31.96 -25.83
C ALA A 679 -8.66 32.27 -24.46
N VAL A 680 -8.42 31.20 -23.72
CA VAL A 680 -8.08 31.18 -22.29
C VAL A 680 -6.64 31.67 -22.09
N ASP A 681 -6.44 32.63 -21.19
CA ASP A 681 -5.20 32.69 -20.41
C ASP A 681 -5.53 32.19 -19.00
N GLU A 682 -4.76 31.18 -18.58
CA GLU A 682 -4.62 30.75 -17.20
C GLU A 682 -4.38 31.99 -16.33
N GLU A 683 -5.25 32.20 -15.33
CA GLU A 683 -4.96 33.20 -14.31
C GLU A 683 -3.71 32.75 -13.56
N ALA A 684 -2.61 33.48 -13.77
CA ALA A 684 -1.42 33.39 -12.95
C ALA A 684 -1.81 33.54 -11.48
N GLU A 685 -1.50 32.51 -10.69
CA GLU A 685 -1.72 32.51 -9.25
C GLU A 685 -0.95 33.67 -8.62
N GLN A 686 -1.71 34.63 -8.06
CA GLN A 686 -1.15 35.56 -7.09
C GLN A 686 -0.96 34.80 -5.78
N GLU A 687 0.28 34.51 -5.44
CA GLU A 687 0.67 34.11 -4.09
C GLU A 687 0.24 35.20 -3.10
N VAL A 688 -0.79 34.91 -2.32
CA VAL A 688 -1.13 35.64 -1.11
C VAL A 688 -0.24 35.12 0.01
N SER A 689 0.83 35.88 0.29
CA SER A 689 1.62 35.73 1.50
C SER A 689 0.75 35.95 2.75
N PRO A 690 0.63 34.98 3.68
CA PRO A 690 0.05 35.23 4.98
C PRO A 690 1.12 35.81 5.90
N THR A 691 0.89 37.03 6.37
CA THR A 691 1.53 37.56 7.58
C THR A 691 0.93 36.89 8.81
N ALA A 692 1.73 36.12 9.55
CA ALA A 692 1.56 35.89 10.97
C ALA A 692 2.92 35.59 11.59
N ASP A 693 3.15 36.17 12.77
CA ASP A 693 4.42 36.23 13.48
C ASP A 693 5.10 34.88 13.73
N VAL A 694 6.39 34.88 13.41
CA VAL A 694 7.53 34.10 13.91
C VAL A 694 7.27 33.27 15.18
N ASN A 695 7.38 31.94 15.03
CA ASN A 695 8.25 31.11 15.86
C ASN A 695 8.78 29.94 14.99
N GLU A 696 10.07 30.04 14.64
CA GLU A 696 11.03 29.03 14.17
C GLU A 696 10.54 27.86 13.28
N GLU A 697 10.71 27.99 11.96
CA GLU A 697 10.60 26.90 10.97
C GLU A 697 11.80 25.92 11.02
N GLY A 698 12.06 25.30 12.17
CA GLY A 698 13.15 24.35 12.29
C GLY A 698 12.91 23.30 13.36
N LEU A 699 13.24 22.06 13.04
CA LEU A 699 13.41 20.99 14.00
C LEU A 699 14.47 21.43 15.03
N ASP A 700 14.12 21.38 16.32
CA ASP A 700 14.95 21.80 17.46
C ASP A 700 16.38 21.19 17.34
N SER A 701 17.41 21.96 17.72
CA SER A 701 18.84 21.61 17.49
C SER A 701 19.23 20.16 17.83
N PRO A 702 18.81 19.54 18.96
CA PRO A 702 19.14 18.14 19.25
C PRO A 702 18.38 17.11 18.38
N TYR A 703 17.16 17.41 17.92
CA TYR A 703 16.40 16.52 17.04
C TYR A 703 16.88 16.60 15.59
N LYS A 704 17.36 17.77 15.17
CA LYS A 704 18.01 17.95 13.86
C LYS A 704 19.31 17.15 13.74
N GLU A 705 20.15 17.17 14.78
CA GLU A 705 21.39 16.37 14.81
C GLU A 705 21.09 14.86 14.80
N LEU A 706 20.04 14.44 15.51
CA LEU A 706 19.55 13.05 15.44
C LEU A 706 19.06 12.70 14.03
N PHE A 707 18.24 13.55 13.41
CA PHE A 707 17.74 13.34 12.05
C PHE A 707 18.88 13.24 11.03
N GLU A 708 19.85 14.16 11.04
CA GLU A 708 21.01 14.14 10.15
C GLU A 708 21.88 12.87 10.32
N THR A 709 21.87 12.28 11.51
CA THR A 709 22.55 11.01 11.79
C THR A 709 21.76 9.80 11.29
N LEU A 710 20.43 9.81 11.46
CA LEU A 710 19.56 8.70 11.08
C LEU A 710 19.46 8.53 9.56
N ILE A 711 19.46 9.62 8.79
CA ILE A 711 19.40 9.58 7.31
C ILE A 711 20.62 8.94 6.63
N ALA A 712 21.66 8.55 7.38
CA ALA A 712 22.83 7.88 6.85
C ALA A 712 22.58 6.39 6.50
N LYS A 713 21.52 5.78 7.03
CA LYS A 713 21.12 4.39 6.74
C LYS A 713 19.60 4.28 6.63
N GLU A 714 19.12 3.36 5.80
CA GLU A 714 17.69 3.06 5.61
C GLU A 714 17.05 2.34 6.82
N SER A 715 17.85 1.69 7.67
CA SER A 715 17.37 0.94 8.82
C SER A 715 18.39 0.97 9.96
N TRP A 716 17.89 1.12 11.18
CA TRP A 716 18.65 1.16 12.41
C TRP A 716 18.08 0.21 13.45
N PRO A 717 18.91 -0.65 14.08
CA PRO A 717 18.48 -1.39 15.24
C PRO A 717 18.07 -0.43 16.36
N ARG A 718 16.93 -0.67 17.02
CA ARG A 718 16.41 0.21 18.07
C ARG A 718 17.42 0.47 19.21
N LYS A 719 18.29 -0.50 19.50
CA LYS A 719 19.39 -0.36 20.47
C LYS A 719 20.41 0.70 20.06
N GLU A 720 20.75 0.79 18.77
CA GLU A 720 21.69 1.79 18.25
C GLU A 720 21.08 3.19 18.32
N VAL A 721 19.80 3.33 17.96
CA VAL A 721 19.10 4.63 18.09
C VAL A 721 18.97 5.04 19.55
N HIS A 722 18.75 4.09 20.46
CA HIS A 722 18.75 4.37 21.90
C HIS A 722 20.10 4.92 22.39
N GLU A 723 21.23 4.41 21.90
CA GLU A 723 22.55 4.96 22.21
C GLU A 723 22.76 6.37 21.63
N LEU A 724 22.24 6.64 20.42
CA LEU A 724 22.28 7.97 19.79
C LEU A 724 21.42 8.99 20.57
N CYS A 725 20.19 8.63 20.92
CA CYS A 725 19.30 9.45 21.73
C CYS A 725 19.85 9.69 23.15
N SER A 726 20.52 8.69 23.74
CA SER A 726 21.17 8.82 25.06
C SER A 726 22.32 9.83 25.05
N LYS A 727 23.07 9.94 23.94
CA LYS A 727 24.15 10.94 23.77
C LYS A 727 23.59 12.37 23.67
N LEU A 728 22.39 12.51 23.11
CA LEU A 728 21.68 13.78 22.94
C LEU A 728 20.72 14.10 24.10
N ASN A 729 20.67 13.24 25.13
CA ASN A 729 19.81 13.35 26.31
C ASN A 729 18.31 13.49 25.99
N ILE A 730 17.85 12.78 24.95
CA ILE A 730 16.46 12.75 24.47
C ILE A 730 15.89 11.33 24.59
N MET A 731 14.59 11.21 24.84
CA MET A 731 13.91 9.91 24.88
C MET A 731 13.63 9.42 23.45
N VAL A 732 13.82 8.13 23.18
CA VAL A 732 13.71 7.56 21.82
C VAL A 732 12.33 7.80 21.23
N ASP A 733 11.27 7.38 21.91
CA ASP A 733 9.90 7.49 21.38
C ASP A 733 9.49 8.95 21.13
N GLY A 734 9.79 9.85 22.07
CA GLY A 734 9.51 11.28 21.91
C GLY A 734 10.33 11.94 20.80
N ALA A 735 11.55 11.47 20.55
CA ALA A 735 12.39 11.97 19.46
C ALA A 735 11.89 11.52 18.08
N LEU A 736 11.43 10.28 17.95
CA LEU A 736 10.82 9.76 16.72
C LEU A 736 9.52 10.50 16.39
N GLU A 737 8.66 10.71 17.39
CA GLU A 737 7.41 11.44 17.26
C GLU A 737 7.67 12.90 16.83
N THR A 738 8.59 13.60 17.49
CA THR A 738 8.92 15.00 17.16
C THR A 738 9.49 15.15 15.74
N ILE A 739 10.33 14.21 15.29
CA ILE A 739 10.88 14.22 13.93
C ILE A 739 9.78 13.92 12.89
N ASN A 740 8.89 12.99 13.19
CA ASN A 740 7.77 12.67 12.31
C ASN A 740 6.75 13.80 12.22
N ASP A 741 6.42 14.47 13.33
CA ASP A 741 5.53 15.62 13.35
C ASP A 741 6.09 16.76 12.49
N TRP A 742 7.40 17.02 12.60
CA TRP A 742 8.08 17.99 11.73
C TRP A 742 8.04 17.58 10.25
N ALA A 743 8.21 16.29 9.94
CA ALA A 743 8.10 15.79 8.57
C ALA A 743 6.67 15.93 8.04
N TYR A 744 5.65 15.64 8.85
CA TYR A 744 4.24 15.85 8.51
C TYR A 744 3.94 17.32 8.18
N ASP A 745 4.47 18.27 8.95
CA ASP A 745 4.25 19.69 8.69
C ASP A 745 4.86 20.17 7.36
N LYS A 746 5.89 19.48 6.85
CA LYS A 746 6.60 19.87 5.62
C LYS A 746 6.18 19.10 4.38
N VAL A 747 5.94 17.79 4.48
CA VAL A 747 5.66 16.90 3.33
C VAL A 747 4.43 16.00 3.53
N ASP A 748 3.63 16.24 4.59
CA ASP A 748 2.39 15.50 4.91
C ASP A 748 2.61 13.98 5.07
N ALA A 749 3.81 13.58 5.52
CA ALA A 749 4.21 12.19 5.74
C ALA A 749 5.28 12.04 6.85
N PRO A 750 5.30 10.90 7.58
CA PRO A 750 6.34 10.61 8.56
C PRO A 750 7.62 10.15 7.85
N VAL A 751 8.79 10.48 8.41
CA VAL A 751 10.09 10.11 7.83
C VAL A 751 10.73 8.91 8.53
N LEU A 752 10.28 8.57 9.73
CA LEU A 752 10.74 7.45 10.55
C LEU A 752 9.59 6.48 10.85
N ASP A 753 9.81 5.18 10.68
CA ASP A 753 8.85 4.12 11.05
C ASP A 753 9.46 3.17 12.10
N ASP A 754 8.67 2.76 13.08
CA ASP A 754 9.10 1.96 14.22
C ASP A 754 8.36 0.61 14.25
N ASP A 755 8.92 -0.38 13.54
CA ASP A 755 8.42 -1.76 13.49
C ASP A 755 9.40 -2.73 14.19
N GLY A 756 9.90 -2.31 15.35
CA GLY A 756 10.91 -3.00 16.15
C GLY A 756 12.34 -2.55 15.86
N ASP A 757 12.67 -2.33 14.58
CA ASP A 757 13.82 -1.55 14.12
C ASP A 757 13.30 -0.23 13.51
N ILE A 758 14.13 0.81 13.55
CA ILE A 758 13.77 2.16 13.10
C ILE A 758 14.17 2.31 11.64
N TYR A 759 13.18 2.45 10.78
CA TYR A 759 13.36 2.63 9.34
C TYR A 759 13.28 4.10 8.96
N VAL A 760 14.11 4.51 8.00
CA VAL A 760 14.13 5.88 7.47
C VAL A 760 13.63 5.85 6.04
N ASP A 761 12.56 6.59 5.75
CA ASP A 761 12.03 6.72 4.39
C ASP A 761 12.87 7.74 3.60
N LEU A 762 13.77 7.23 2.76
CA LEU A 762 14.68 8.08 1.98
C LEU A 762 13.97 8.94 0.93
N GLU A 763 12.79 8.55 0.44
CA GLU A 763 12.02 9.36 -0.50
C GLU A 763 11.49 10.61 0.21
N ILE A 764 10.99 10.44 1.44
CA ILE A 764 10.58 11.55 2.31
C ILE A 764 11.79 12.41 2.71
N VAL A 765 12.96 11.81 2.95
CA VAL A 765 14.21 12.56 3.21
C VAL A 765 14.63 13.42 2.01
N GLU A 766 14.47 12.93 0.78
CA GLU A 766 14.75 13.71 -0.43
C GLU A 766 13.74 14.86 -0.58
N GLU A 767 12.45 14.61 -0.39
CA GLU A 767 11.41 15.65 -0.41
C GLU A 767 11.62 16.71 0.71
N LEU A 768 12.09 16.31 1.89
CA LEU A 768 12.42 17.21 3.01
C LEU A 768 13.69 18.05 2.78
N LYS A 769 14.61 17.59 1.92
CA LYS A 769 15.83 18.33 1.55
C LYS A 769 15.62 19.32 0.41
N GLY A 770 14.52 19.18 -0.33
CA GLY A 770 14.13 20.04 -1.46
C GLY A 770 14.57 19.52 -2.81
#